data_AF-A0A2S6B434-F1
#
_entry.id   AF-A0A2S6B434-F1
#
_cell.length_a   1.000
_cell.length_b   1.000
_cell.length_c   1.000
_cell.angle_alpha   90.00
_cell.angle_beta   90.00
_cell.angle_gamma   90.00
#
_symmetry.space_group_name_H-M   'P 1'
#
loop_
_entity.id
_entity.type
_entity.pdbx_description
1 polymer ?
#
loop_
_entity_poly.entity_id
_entity_poly.type
_entity_poly.pdbx_seq_one_letter_code
_entity_poly.pdbx_strand_id
1 'polypeptide(L)'
;MPVLHLFSQRPLLPLFAMAALLSACRADDATHVDATAAQATATAWPTAAASPVRVTAAAVPTTAVPTPILFVTQVPTQGDPFASRMSTFANHLPSMAALPRGGDLMIRYPDGTLRNLTKEAGFGMEGQQGATAIAVREPAVHWSGTKAVFSMVVGGPPQRYVHPTAKWQLFEITGLGQGQAAVITKVANQPADYNNVSPLYDSQDRILFTSDRPRGGEAHLYPQLDEYESTPTITGIWQLDPSNGQLRLLNHAPSGAFSPSIDSYGRVVFIRWDHLQRDQQADAGTYGAYDLASEASGAASIGLQPETFPESRSGMDSAYGNVNGFTYNLFTPWQMNQDGTEELTLNHIGRQELSFGYLPKSFSTDSALSDYSNTALIANKKYIRMDGGLFQLREDPTVAGSYYAIYTREFATGGTNQIVRITGAPHLNAEQMELVDASPPVDGNGNLAGGRFRSPLPMSSGHMVASYTSSPAFQAGVPLRLHQLQTDASGLLVAGPALTPGITKNLTWWDPDSQRSYNGVLWEIDPVEVVARTRPQVTTTPIASPEQSVFASEQVNEAAFRAWLKANQLALIVTRNQTARDRDDKQQPYNLRVPGGVQTLGGSGRIYEISHYQILQANMIRAYNTGSIYQRGRRPIAQPMAVAANPSNAGGPAGSVRIAADGSTAAFVPASRALTWQSTDPAGVPVVRERLWVTLQPGEIRTCTGCHGENVRNQAGAAPSTTPPEALRLLLRHWKQQNGGDPIRVNGSQPLIRTPPAATTQPTAGARVAPATEGAALTAGWLENVRPHRADR
;
A
#
# COMPACT_ATOMS: atom_id res chain seq x y z
N MET A 1 18.87 -25.77 19.74
CA MET A 1 18.27 -26.14 18.44
C MET A 1 18.24 -27.66 18.34
N PRO A 2 17.07 -28.24 18.07
CA PRO A 2 16.97 -29.19 16.98
C PRO A 2 15.82 -28.86 16.01
N VAL A 3 16.01 -29.40 14.81
CA VAL A 3 15.25 -29.27 13.57
C VAL A 3 13.84 -29.87 13.70
N LEU A 4 12.82 -29.14 13.27
CA LEU A 4 11.48 -29.69 12.99
C LEU A 4 11.27 -29.71 11.47
N HIS A 5 11.57 -30.85 10.87
CA HIS A 5 10.94 -31.30 9.63
C HIS A 5 9.64 -32.00 10.02
N LEU A 6 8.48 -31.52 9.57
CA LEU A 6 7.25 -32.31 9.46
C LEU A 6 6.19 -31.50 8.71
N PHE A 7 6.15 -31.64 7.40
CA PHE A 7 4.89 -31.63 6.64
C PHE A 7 5.06 -32.58 5.45
N SER A 8 4.62 -33.82 5.66
CA SER A 8 4.42 -34.81 4.60
C SER A 8 2.97 -34.71 4.14
N GLN A 9 2.79 -34.56 2.84
CA GLN A 9 1.52 -34.56 2.14
C GLN A 9 0.86 -35.94 2.21
N ARG A 10 -0.46 -35.99 2.43
CA ARG A 10 -1.28 -37.16 2.13
C ARG A 10 -2.29 -36.78 1.03
N PRO A 11 -2.37 -37.54 -0.07
CA PRO A 11 -3.38 -37.32 -1.09
C PRO A 11 -4.67 -38.09 -0.73
N LEU A 12 -5.82 -37.45 -0.94
CA LEU A 12 -7.12 -38.09 -0.99
C LEU A 12 -7.40 -38.50 -2.44
N LEU A 13 -7.50 -39.82 -2.68
CA LEU A 13 -8.10 -40.37 -3.90
C LEU A 13 -9.63 -40.22 -3.84
N PRO A 14 -10.30 -40.03 -4.97
CA PRO A 14 -11.64 -40.53 -5.19
C PRO A 14 -11.65 -41.68 -6.22
N LEU A 15 -12.50 -42.66 -5.94
CA LEU A 15 -12.80 -43.82 -6.80
C LEU A 15 -14.23 -43.68 -7.35
N PHE A 16 -14.46 -44.30 -8.52
CA PHE A 16 -15.74 -44.52 -9.24
C PHE A 16 -16.31 -43.33 -10.03
N ALA A 17 -16.88 -43.49 -11.23
CA ALA A 17 -17.06 -44.63 -12.14
C ALA A 17 -17.36 -44.10 -13.55
N MET A 18 -17.09 -44.96 -14.53
CA MET A 18 -17.36 -44.88 -15.96
C MET A 18 -18.86 -44.68 -16.28
N ALA A 19 -19.18 -43.77 -17.21
CA ALA A 19 -20.32 -43.92 -18.13
C ALA A 19 -20.02 -43.12 -19.41
N ALA A 20 -19.75 -43.84 -20.50
CA ALA A 20 -19.70 -43.31 -21.85
C ALA A 20 -21.07 -43.46 -22.50
N LEU A 21 -21.50 -42.48 -23.30
CA LEU A 21 -22.34 -42.67 -24.49
C LEU A 21 -22.24 -41.43 -25.39
N LEU A 22 -21.73 -41.67 -26.60
CA LEU A 22 -21.71 -40.77 -27.75
C LEU A 22 -23.12 -40.62 -28.33
N SER A 23 -23.46 -39.44 -28.85
CA SER A 23 -23.95 -39.32 -30.23
C SER A 23 -23.91 -37.88 -30.74
N ALA A 24 -23.55 -37.74 -32.00
CA ALA A 24 -23.41 -36.50 -32.76
C ALA A 24 -24.73 -36.10 -33.45
N CYS A 25 -24.89 -34.82 -33.82
CA CYS A 25 -25.13 -34.34 -35.20
C CYS A 25 -25.66 -32.90 -35.26
N ARG A 26 -24.91 -32.07 -36.01
CA ARG A 26 -25.26 -31.03 -37.01
C ARG A 26 -26.39 -29.99 -36.78
N ALA A 27 -25.96 -28.72 -36.92
CA ALA A 27 -26.39 -27.64 -37.82
C ALA A 27 -27.85 -27.61 -38.33
N ASP A 28 -28.47 -26.43 -38.29
CA ASP A 28 -28.79 -25.65 -39.50
C ASP A 28 -29.32 -24.23 -39.19
N ASP A 29 -29.27 -23.44 -40.26
CA ASP A 29 -29.34 -22.00 -40.48
C ASP A 29 -30.67 -21.26 -40.22
N ALA A 30 -30.54 -19.93 -40.36
CA ALA A 30 -31.51 -18.97 -40.92
C ALA A 30 -32.47 -18.31 -39.89
N THR A 31 -32.76 -17.01 -39.90
CA THR A 31 -32.91 -16.04 -41.00
C THR A 31 -32.84 -14.60 -40.46
N HIS A 32 -32.39 -13.70 -41.32
CA HIS A 32 -32.54 -12.24 -41.24
C HIS A 32 -34.01 -11.79 -41.22
N VAL A 33 -34.32 -10.71 -40.50
CA VAL A 33 -35.38 -9.76 -40.88
C VAL A 33 -34.95 -8.33 -40.56
N ASP A 34 -34.94 -7.49 -41.60
CA ASP A 34 -34.74 -6.05 -41.59
C ASP A 34 -35.88 -5.29 -40.87
N ALA A 35 -35.54 -4.20 -40.21
CA ALA A 35 -36.45 -3.07 -40.02
C ALA A 35 -35.67 -1.75 -40.02
N THR A 36 -36.07 -0.89 -40.94
CA THR A 36 -35.48 0.38 -41.37
C THR A 36 -35.65 1.54 -40.38
N ALA A 37 -34.74 2.49 -40.54
CA ALA A 37 -34.45 3.65 -39.72
C ALA A 37 -35.53 4.74 -39.60
N ALA A 38 -35.44 5.51 -38.51
CA ALA A 38 -35.78 6.92 -38.48
C ALA A 38 -34.59 7.71 -37.89
N GLN A 39 -33.97 8.55 -38.73
CA GLN A 39 -32.84 9.42 -38.40
C GLN A 39 -33.31 10.66 -37.64
N ALA A 40 -32.69 10.92 -36.48
CA ALA A 40 -32.69 12.24 -35.83
C ALA A 40 -31.24 12.71 -35.75
N THR A 41 -31.00 13.90 -36.29
CA THR A 41 -29.70 14.55 -36.45
C THR A 41 -29.14 15.03 -35.10
N ALA A 42 -28.14 14.31 -34.58
CA ALA A 42 -27.31 14.77 -33.47
C ALA A 42 -25.94 15.22 -34.00
N THR A 43 -25.57 16.44 -33.63
CA THR A 43 -24.27 17.09 -33.87
C THR A 43 -23.11 16.19 -33.42
N ALA A 44 -22.19 15.90 -34.34
CA ALA A 44 -21.03 15.05 -34.12
C ALA A 44 -20.09 15.63 -33.05
N TRP A 45 -19.93 14.90 -31.95
CA TRP A 45 -18.81 15.02 -31.03
C TRP A 45 -17.62 14.26 -31.63
N PRO A 46 -16.37 14.67 -31.35
CA PRO A 46 -15.20 14.05 -31.97
C PRO A 46 -15.20 12.56 -31.64
N THR A 47 -15.18 11.74 -32.70
CA THR A 47 -15.05 10.29 -32.63
C THR A 47 -13.84 9.93 -31.80
N ALA A 48 -14.04 8.97 -30.89
CA ALA A 48 -13.02 8.32 -30.09
C ALA A 48 -11.75 8.10 -30.93
N ALA A 49 -10.63 8.64 -30.45
CA ALA A 49 -9.33 8.31 -30.98
C ALA A 49 -9.20 6.78 -31.02
N ALA A 50 -8.72 6.27 -32.15
CA ALA A 50 -8.47 4.86 -32.36
C ALA A 50 -7.74 4.25 -31.15
N SER A 51 -8.13 3.03 -30.78
CA SER A 51 -7.41 2.21 -29.81
C SER A 51 -5.90 2.34 -30.04
N PRO A 52 -5.09 2.53 -28.98
CA PRO A 52 -3.64 2.60 -29.16
C PRO A 52 -3.21 1.34 -29.90
N VAL A 53 -2.52 1.53 -31.03
CA VAL A 53 -1.82 0.46 -31.74
C VAL A 53 -1.05 -0.32 -30.68
N ARG A 54 -1.19 -1.66 -30.66
CA ARG A 54 -0.34 -2.54 -29.86
C ARG A 54 1.10 -2.31 -30.31
N VAL A 55 1.78 -1.36 -29.68
CA VAL A 55 3.23 -1.21 -29.81
C VAL A 55 3.82 -2.33 -28.95
N THR A 56 4.02 -3.48 -29.58
CA THR A 56 5.07 -4.39 -29.16
C THR A 56 6.35 -3.58 -29.36
N ALA A 57 6.99 -3.12 -28.27
CA ALA A 57 8.34 -2.61 -28.38
C ALA A 57 9.18 -3.74 -28.99
N ALA A 58 9.51 -3.62 -30.28
CA ALA A 58 10.40 -4.55 -30.93
C ALA A 58 11.78 -4.31 -30.31
N ALA A 59 12.33 -5.34 -29.66
CA ALA A 59 13.68 -5.27 -29.15
C ALA A 59 14.67 -5.02 -30.31
N VAL A 60 15.61 -4.10 -30.09
CA VAL A 60 16.74 -3.87 -31.00
C VAL A 60 17.56 -5.17 -31.11
N PRO A 61 18.03 -5.58 -32.31
CA PRO A 61 18.84 -6.79 -32.47
C PRO A 61 20.13 -6.68 -31.66
N THR A 62 20.47 -7.72 -30.89
CA THR A 62 21.79 -8.21 -30.41
C THR A 62 22.98 -7.23 -30.22
N THR A 63 22.76 -5.92 -30.09
CA THR A 63 23.78 -4.95 -29.71
C THR A 63 23.96 -4.96 -28.21
N ALA A 64 25.20 -4.75 -27.74
CA ALA A 64 25.49 -4.65 -26.32
C ALA A 64 24.67 -3.51 -25.69
N VAL A 65 24.24 -3.69 -24.44
CA VAL A 65 23.53 -2.65 -23.68
C VAL A 65 24.34 -1.33 -23.71
N PRO A 66 23.76 -0.21 -24.19
CA PRO A 66 24.53 0.98 -24.56
C PRO A 66 24.83 1.92 -23.38
N THR A 67 24.20 1.73 -22.23
CA THR A 67 24.37 2.56 -21.04
C THR A 67 24.91 1.73 -19.87
N PRO A 68 25.64 2.36 -18.92
CA PRO A 68 26.11 1.63 -17.75
C PRO A 68 24.93 1.15 -16.88
N ILE A 69 25.11 -0.01 -16.25
CA ILE A 69 24.13 -0.63 -15.36
C ILE A 69 24.74 -0.70 -13.97
N LEU A 70 24.09 -0.05 -13.00
CA LEU A 70 24.38 -0.21 -11.58
C LEU A 70 23.51 -1.35 -11.04
N PHE A 71 24.07 -2.28 -10.28
CA PHE A 71 23.36 -3.44 -9.76
C PHE A 71 23.98 -3.92 -8.45
N VAL A 72 23.30 -4.85 -7.79
CA VAL A 72 23.69 -5.38 -6.50
C VAL A 72 24.13 -6.82 -6.62
N THR A 73 25.22 -7.19 -5.95
CA THR A 73 25.53 -8.59 -5.67
C THR A 73 25.03 -9.00 -4.29
N GLN A 74 24.62 -10.25 -4.13
CA GLN A 74 24.17 -10.80 -2.85
C GLN A 74 24.64 -12.24 -2.67
N VAL A 75 25.06 -12.60 -1.46
CA VAL A 75 25.31 -13.99 -1.08
C VAL A 75 23.99 -14.77 -1.12
N PRO A 76 23.88 -15.84 -1.93
CA PRO A 76 22.68 -16.66 -2.01
C PRO A 76 22.30 -17.24 -0.65
N THR A 77 21.01 -17.19 -0.34
CA THR A 77 20.41 -17.93 0.77
C THR A 77 20.04 -19.36 0.34
N GLN A 78 19.66 -20.20 1.30
CA GLN A 78 19.17 -21.56 1.04
C GLN A 78 17.74 -21.52 0.48
N GLY A 79 17.57 -20.98 -0.74
CA GLY A 79 16.25 -20.63 -1.28
C GLY A 79 15.67 -19.39 -0.58
N ASP A 80 14.36 -19.38 -0.35
CA ASP A 80 13.63 -18.33 0.36
C ASP A 80 13.19 -18.82 1.75
N PRO A 81 13.99 -18.61 2.80
CA PRO A 81 13.75 -19.17 4.14
C PRO A 81 12.65 -18.46 4.95
N PHE A 82 11.74 -17.72 4.29
CA PHE A 82 10.78 -16.77 4.87
C PHE A 82 11.45 -15.54 5.53
N ALA A 83 10.86 -14.36 5.33
CA ALA A 83 11.38 -13.07 5.81
C ALA A 83 12.88 -12.82 5.50
N SER A 84 13.34 -13.33 4.36
CA SER A 84 14.65 -13.04 3.79
C SER A 84 14.61 -11.79 2.94
N ARG A 85 15.77 -11.23 2.57
CA ARG A 85 15.81 -10.10 1.62
C ARG A 85 15.10 -10.41 0.28
N MET A 86 15.05 -11.68 -0.13
CA MET A 86 14.42 -12.06 -1.40
C MET A 86 12.91 -12.29 -1.28
N SER A 87 12.40 -12.44 -0.06
CA SER A 87 10.97 -12.65 0.19
C SER A 87 10.13 -11.48 -0.32
N THR A 88 8.86 -11.74 -0.60
CA THR A 88 7.90 -10.76 -1.10
C THR A 88 7.51 -9.71 -0.06
N PHE A 89 7.57 -10.08 1.22
CA PHE A 89 7.37 -9.20 2.38
C PHE A 89 8.36 -9.52 3.50
N ALA A 90 8.35 -8.72 4.58
CA ALA A 90 9.32 -8.79 5.68
C ALA A 90 10.80 -8.77 5.20
N ASN A 91 11.04 -8.26 3.99
CA ASN A 91 12.33 -8.35 3.31
C ASN A 91 13.35 -7.30 3.76
N HIS A 92 13.03 -6.52 4.80
CA HIS A 92 13.89 -5.50 5.39
C HIS A 92 14.71 -6.03 6.57
N LEU A 93 14.49 -7.27 7.01
CA LEU A 93 15.17 -7.80 8.20
C LEU A 93 16.69 -7.94 7.98
N PRO A 94 17.53 -7.36 8.85
CA PRO A 94 18.98 -7.31 8.63
C PRO A 94 19.74 -8.50 9.24
N SER A 95 19.07 -9.53 9.74
CA SER A 95 19.72 -10.67 10.41
C SER A 95 20.63 -11.46 9.47
N MET A 96 21.64 -12.16 10.01
CA MET A 96 22.56 -12.97 9.19
C MET A 96 21.84 -14.14 8.48
N ALA A 97 20.75 -14.65 9.06
CA ALA A 97 19.93 -15.69 8.45
C ALA A 97 19.09 -15.16 7.27
N ALA A 98 18.50 -13.97 7.41
CA ALA A 98 17.69 -13.33 6.36
C ALA A 98 18.55 -12.73 5.24
N LEU A 99 19.79 -12.34 5.57
CA LEU A 99 20.70 -11.59 4.71
C LEU A 99 22.16 -11.85 5.10
N PRO A 100 22.81 -12.88 4.56
CA PRO A 100 24.25 -13.05 4.74
C PRO A 100 25.01 -11.85 4.15
N ARG A 101 26.04 -11.37 4.84
CA ARG A 101 26.90 -10.27 4.37
C ARG A 101 27.89 -10.76 3.31
N GLY A 102 28.37 -9.83 2.50
CA GLY A 102 29.32 -10.06 1.40
C GLY A 102 28.82 -9.57 0.05
N GLY A 103 27.63 -8.98 -0.02
CA GLY A 103 27.08 -8.36 -1.23
C GLY A 103 27.54 -6.91 -1.43
N ASP A 104 27.80 -6.52 -2.68
CA ASP A 104 28.39 -5.25 -3.08
C ASP A 104 27.53 -4.46 -4.06
N LEU A 105 27.82 -3.16 -4.19
CA LEU A 105 27.29 -2.32 -5.26
C LEU A 105 28.26 -2.35 -6.45
N MET A 106 27.77 -2.79 -7.60
CA MET A 106 28.57 -3.02 -8.81
C MET A 106 28.08 -2.13 -9.95
N ILE A 107 28.98 -1.70 -10.82
CA ILE A 107 28.61 -1.07 -12.10
C ILE A 107 29.27 -1.79 -13.28
N ARG A 108 28.49 -2.01 -14.33
CA ARG A 108 28.94 -2.54 -15.63
C ARG A 108 28.83 -1.45 -16.70
N TYR A 109 29.87 -1.28 -17.52
CA TYR A 109 29.87 -0.35 -18.65
C TYR A 109 29.55 -1.04 -19.98
N PRO A 110 29.21 -0.29 -21.05
CA PRO A 110 28.86 -0.88 -22.35
C PRO A 110 29.91 -1.83 -22.92
N ASP A 111 31.20 -1.52 -22.71
CA ASP A 111 32.36 -2.33 -23.09
C ASP A 111 32.51 -3.65 -22.31
N GLY A 112 31.67 -3.88 -21.29
CA GLY A 112 31.72 -5.06 -20.43
C GLY A 112 32.60 -4.91 -19.19
N THR A 113 33.31 -3.79 -19.04
CA THR A 113 34.12 -3.51 -17.85
C THR A 113 33.24 -3.44 -16.61
N LEU A 114 33.74 -4.02 -15.51
CA LEU A 114 33.07 -4.05 -14.20
C LEU A 114 33.87 -3.29 -13.14
N ARG A 115 33.17 -2.61 -12.24
CA ARG A 115 33.72 -1.98 -11.04
C ARG A 115 32.94 -2.40 -9.80
N ASN A 116 33.66 -2.60 -8.69
CA ASN A 116 33.08 -2.85 -7.37
C ASN A 116 33.14 -1.55 -6.56
N LEU A 117 32.03 -0.81 -6.57
CA LEU A 117 31.98 0.55 -6.07
C LEU A 117 32.06 0.64 -4.54
N THR A 118 31.48 -0.34 -3.83
CA THR A 118 31.61 -0.42 -2.37
C THR A 118 33.04 -0.69 -1.96
N LYS A 119 33.72 -1.63 -2.62
CA LYS A 119 35.13 -1.95 -2.36
C LYS A 119 36.05 -0.76 -2.66
N GLU A 120 35.85 -0.10 -3.80
CA GLU A 120 36.61 1.11 -4.18
C GLU A 120 36.47 2.23 -3.14
N ALA A 121 35.27 2.39 -2.56
CA ALA A 121 34.98 3.38 -1.53
C ALA A 121 35.35 2.92 -0.10
N GLY A 122 36.00 1.77 0.06
CA GLY A 122 36.49 1.28 1.36
C GLY A 122 35.45 0.54 2.21
N PHE A 123 34.34 0.09 1.63
CA PHE A 123 33.32 -0.70 2.31
C PHE A 123 33.42 -2.20 1.97
N GLY A 124 33.01 -3.04 2.92
CA GLY A 124 32.97 -4.49 2.77
C GLY A 124 34.27 -5.18 3.16
N MET A 125 34.28 -6.51 3.06
CA MET A 125 35.40 -7.36 3.44
C MET A 125 35.51 -8.60 2.54
N GLU A 126 36.71 -9.15 2.45
CA GLU A 126 36.99 -10.45 1.84
C GLU A 126 37.05 -11.56 2.91
N GLY A 127 36.69 -12.79 2.55
CA GLY A 127 36.78 -13.94 3.46
C GLY A 127 35.82 -13.85 4.65
N GLN A 128 36.36 -13.89 5.87
CA GLN A 128 35.58 -13.90 7.11
C GLN A 128 34.85 -12.57 7.33
N GLN A 129 33.53 -12.63 7.31
CA GLN A 129 32.63 -11.50 7.57
C GLN A 129 32.53 -11.22 9.08
N GLY A 130 32.39 -9.95 9.43
CA GLY A 130 32.52 -9.41 10.79
C GLY A 130 32.06 -7.94 10.87
N ALA A 131 32.68 -7.13 11.74
CA ALA A 131 32.16 -5.80 12.10
C ALA A 131 32.00 -4.80 10.94
N THR A 132 32.78 -4.90 9.87
CA THR A 132 32.70 -4.02 8.69
C THR A 132 32.10 -4.72 7.47
N ALA A 133 31.59 -5.95 7.62
CA ALA A 133 30.92 -6.66 6.54
C ALA A 133 29.63 -5.94 6.13
N ILE A 134 29.32 -5.97 4.83
CA ILE A 134 28.19 -5.21 4.27
C ILE A 134 27.22 -6.10 3.50
N ALA A 135 26.01 -5.59 3.33
CA ALA A 135 25.15 -5.93 2.21
C ALA A 135 24.47 -4.65 1.73
N VAL A 136 24.19 -4.55 0.44
CA VAL A 136 23.55 -3.38 -0.18
C VAL A 136 22.25 -3.78 -0.87
N ARG A 137 21.35 -2.83 -1.18
CA ARG A 137 20.11 -3.08 -1.95
C ARG A 137 19.60 -1.84 -2.67
N GLU A 138 18.80 -2.10 -3.70
CA GLU A 138 17.89 -1.15 -4.36
C GLU A 138 18.51 0.23 -4.62
N PRO A 139 19.54 0.33 -5.46
CA PRO A 139 20.05 1.62 -5.88
C PRO A 139 19.02 2.38 -6.72
N ALA A 140 19.02 3.70 -6.64
CA ALA A 140 18.24 4.61 -7.46
C ALA A 140 19.12 5.75 -7.97
N VAL A 141 19.21 5.88 -9.29
CA VAL A 141 20.04 6.90 -9.96
C VAL A 141 19.33 8.25 -9.93
N HIS A 142 20.06 9.28 -9.49
CA HIS A 142 19.58 10.66 -9.50
C HIS A 142 19.28 11.15 -10.92
N TRP A 143 18.39 12.13 -11.06
CA TRP A 143 17.98 12.69 -12.35
C TRP A 143 19.16 13.15 -13.24
N SER A 144 20.27 13.57 -12.64
CA SER A 144 21.49 13.96 -13.38
C SER A 144 22.27 12.79 -13.98
N GLY A 145 22.04 11.54 -13.57
CA GLY A 145 22.84 10.38 -13.96
C GLY A 145 24.24 10.30 -13.32
N THR A 146 24.61 11.26 -12.46
CA THR A 146 25.98 11.38 -11.92
C THR A 146 26.16 10.86 -10.50
N LYS A 147 25.05 10.58 -9.79
CA LYS A 147 25.02 10.02 -8.44
C LYS A 147 23.87 9.04 -8.26
N ALA A 148 23.92 8.20 -7.25
CA ALA A 148 22.83 7.29 -6.88
C ALA A 148 22.65 7.24 -5.36
N VAL A 149 21.42 7.00 -4.90
CA VAL A 149 21.13 6.65 -3.49
C VAL A 149 20.86 5.15 -3.41
N PHE A 150 21.27 4.49 -2.34
CA PHE A 150 21.05 3.06 -2.12
C PHE A 150 20.99 2.78 -0.61
N SER A 151 20.54 1.58 -0.23
CA SER A 151 20.56 1.17 1.18
C SER A 151 21.69 0.17 1.42
N MET A 152 22.39 0.34 2.54
CA MET A 152 23.46 -0.53 2.98
C MET A 152 23.31 -0.84 4.46
N VAL A 153 23.50 -2.10 4.79
CA VAL A 153 23.71 -2.54 6.17
C VAL A 153 25.20 -2.75 6.38
N VAL A 154 25.72 -2.23 7.48
CA VAL A 154 27.11 -2.43 7.91
C VAL A 154 27.10 -3.19 9.22
N GLY A 155 27.92 -4.22 9.30
CA GLY A 155 28.06 -5.08 10.47
C GLY A 155 27.50 -6.48 10.27
N GLY A 156 28.33 -7.46 10.58
CA GLY A 156 28.00 -8.84 10.93
C GLY A 156 28.70 -9.23 12.24
N PRO A 157 28.45 -10.43 12.78
CA PRO A 157 29.05 -10.87 14.04
C PRO A 157 30.59 -10.90 13.95
N PRO A 158 31.33 -10.09 14.72
CA PRO A 158 32.80 -10.06 14.67
C PRO A 158 33.45 -11.34 15.20
N GLN A 159 32.74 -12.08 16.05
CA GLN A 159 33.15 -13.36 16.60
C GLN A 159 31.91 -14.20 16.94
N ARG A 160 32.14 -15.49 17.25
CA ARG A 160 31.10 -16.43 17.67
C ARG A 160 30.32 -15.88 18.87
N TYR A 161 29.00 -16.14 18.90
CA TYR A 161 28.06 -15.74 19.95
C TYR A 161 27.75 -14.24 20.06
N VAL A 162 28.21 -13.40 19.11
CA VAL A 162 27.87 -11.98 19.08
C VAL A 162 26.66 -11.74 18.18
N HIS A 163 25.65 -11.04 18.69
CA HIS A 163 24.43 -10.68 17.96
C HIS A 163 24.43 -9.17 17.65
N PRO A 164 24.89 -8.73 16.47
CA PRO A 164 24.92 -7.32 16.12
C PRO A 164 23.50 -6.77 15.86
N THR A 165 23.24 -5.55 16.32
CA THR A 165 22.01 -4.79 16.03
C THR A 165 22.18 -3.93 14.78
N ALA A 166 22.53 -4.56 13.65
CA ALA A 166 22.72 -3.85 12.40
C ALA A 166 21.38 -3.33 11.85
N LYS A 167 21.39 -2.17 11.19
CA LYS A 167 20.23 -1.56 10.54
C LYS A 167 20.56 -1.21 9.10
N TRP A 168 19.58 -1.34 8.22
CA TRP A 168 19.65 -0.75 6.89
C TRP A 168 19.65 0.76 7.00
N GLN A 169 20.60 1.41 6.33
CA GLN A 169 20.74 2.85 6.31
C GLN A 169 20.99 3.31 4.87
N LEU A 170 20.58 4.53 4.56
CA LEU A 170 20.70 5.15 3.25
C LEU A 170 22.09 5.75 3.04
N PHE A 171 22.66 5.54 1.87
CA PHE A 171 23.94 6.09 1.44
C PHE A 171 23.80 6.65 0.01
N GLU A 172 24.55 7.71 -0.28
CA GLU A 172 24.71 8.23 -1.63
C GLU A 172 26.10 7.87 -2.17
N ILE A 173 26.17 7.65 -3.48
CA ILE A 173 27.41 7.41 -4.22
C ILE A 173 27.58 8.40 -5.37
N THR A 174 28.78 8.92 -5.53
CA THR A 174 29.26 9.67 -6.70
C THR A 174 30.44 8.96 -7.36
N GLY A 175 30.88 9.42 -8.55
CA GLY A 175 32.04 8.86 -9.24
C GLY A 175 31.73 7.64 -10.12
N LEU A 176 30.53 7.63 -10.71
CA LEU A 176 30.01 6.52 -11.50
C LEU A 176 30.67 6.39 -12.90
N GLY A 177 31.33 7.44 -13.41
CA GLY A 177 32.01 7.41 -14.71
C GLY A 177 33.30 6.58 -14.70
N GLN A 178 33.69 6.00 -15.84
CA GLN A 178 34.98 5.31 -15.98
C GLN A 178 36.13 6.28 -15.63
N GLY A 179 37.09 5.81 -14.84
CA GLY A 179 38.24 6.62 -14.37
C GLY A 179 37.95 7.58 -13.21
N GLN A 180 36.69 7.70 -12.74
CA GLN A 180 36.35 8.51 -11.56
C GLN A 180 36.49 7.69 -10.27
N ALA A 181 36.91 8.34 -9.18
CA ALA A 181 36.93 7.70 -7.86
C ALA A 181 35.51 7.59 -7.27
N ALA A 182 35.10 6.39 -6.87
CA ALA A 182 33.84 6.17 -6.17
C ALA A 182 33.91 6.76 -4.75
N VAL A 183 32.90 7.54 -4.38
CA VAL A 183 32.78 8.10 -3.01
C VAL A 183 31.39 7.76 -2.49
N ILE A 184 31.33 7.08 -1.34
CA ILE A 184 30.09 6.71 -0.66
C ILE A 184 29.97 7.53 0.63
N THR A 185 28.84 8.23 0.77
CA THR A 185 28.54 9.07 1.95
C THR A 185 27.23 8.61 2.57
N LYS A 186 27.19 8.46 3.90
CA LYS A 186 25.93 8.17 4.61
C LYS A 186 25.00 9.38 4.50
N VAL A 187 23.73 9.15 4.16
CA VAL A 187 22.73 10.22 4.13
C VAL A 187 22.54 10.78 5.54
N ALA A 188 22.68 12.09 5.70
CA ALA A 188 22.51 12.78 6.99
C ALA A 188 21.04 12.77 7.43
N ASN A 189 20.80 12.88 8.74
CA ASN A 189 19.47 13.07 9.35
C ASN A 189 18.41 11.97 9.12
N GLN A 190 18.79 10.83 8.52
CA GLN A 190 17.89 9.67 8.43
C GLN A 190 17.64 9.03 9.81
N PRO A 191 16.49 8.35 10.03
CA PRO A 191 16.24 7.61 11.27
C PRO A 191 17.28 6.50 11.50
N ALA A 192 18.08 6.61 12.56
CA ALA A 192 19.22 5.71 12.80
C ALA A 192 18.83 4.36 13.43
N ASP A 193 17.74 4.32 14.19
CA ASP A 193 17.31 3.13 14.97
C ASP A 193 16.41 2.16 14.19
N TYR A 194 16.13 2.48 12.93
CA TYR A 194 15.18 1.78 12.06
C TYR A 194 15.84 1.34 10.76
N ASN A 195 15.29 0.31 10.13
CA ASN A 195 15.71 -0.12 8.80
C ASN A 195 15.10 0.81 7.76
N ASN A 196 15.95 1.56 7.05
CA ASN A 196 15.55 2.41 5.93
C ASN A 196 15.98 1.72 4.63
N VAL A 197 15.02 1.44 3.74
CA VAL A 197 15.23 0.68 2.50
C VAL A 197 14.53 1.35 1.30
N SER A 198 14.75 0.80 0.10
CA SER A 198 14.13 1.25 -1.16
C SER A 198 14.15 2.78 -1.42
N PRO A 199 15.31 3.46 -1.37
CA PRO A 199 15.36 4.91 -1.51
C PRO A 199 15.23 5.37 -2.97
N LEU A 200 14.73 6.58 -3.16
CA LEU A 200 14.71 7.30 -4.43
C LEU A 200 14.76 8.82 -4.20
N TYR A 201 15.13 9.58 -5.24
CA TYR A 201 15.03 11.04 -5.21
C TYR A 201 13.66 11.49 -5.69
N ASP A 202 13.05 12.46 -5.02
CA ASP A 202 11.91 13.17 -5.58
C ASP A 202 12.34 14.28 -6.54
N SER A 203 11.35 14.95 -7.11
CA SER A 203 11.58 16.03 -8.08
C SER A 203 12.15 17.30 -7.42
N GLN A 204 12.29 17.34 -6.10
CA GLN A 204 12.90 18.44 -5.34
C GLN A 204 14.21 18.02 -4.66
N ASP A 205 14.81 16.90 -5.08
CA ASP A 205 16.07 16.33 -4.55
C ASP A 205 16.02 15.90 -3.07
N ARG A 206 14.81 15.80 -2.49
CA ARG A 206 14.60 15.10 -1.22
C ARG A 206 14.61 13.59 -1.45
N ILE A 207 14.80 12.82 -0.40
CA ILE A 207 14.87 11.36 -0.47
C ILE A 207 13.58 10.75 0.04
N LEU A 208 12.89 10.01 -0.82
CA LEU A 208 11.83 9.08 -0.41
C LEU A 208 12.45 7.72 -0.11
N PHE A 209 11.91 7.00 0.86
CA PHE A 209 12.37 5.66 1.25
C PHE A 209 11.28 4.93 2.03
N THR A 210 11.36 3.60 2.12
CA THR A 210 10.50 2.82 3.01
C THR A 210 11.23 2.54 4.33
N SER A 211 10.48 2.45 5.43
CA SER A 211 11.07 2.20 6.75
C SER A 211 10.18 1.32 7.62
N ASP A 212 10.80 0.58 8.55
CA ASP A 212 10.09 -0.14 9.63
C ASP A 212 9.86 0.73 10.89
N ARG A 213 10.14 2.04 10.79
CA ARG A 213 9.86 3.05 11.83
C ARG A 213 8.35 3.12 12.12
N PRO A 214 7.87 2.96 13.36
CA PRO A 214 6.46 3.20 13.69
C PRO A 214 6.00 4.60 13.27
N ARG A 215 4.72 4.74 12.95
CA ARG A 215 4.11 5.97 12.41
C ARG A 215 4.48 7.26 13.16
N GLY A 216 4.44 7.26 14.49
CA GLY A 216 4.88 8.41 15.31
C GLY A 216 6.37 8.36 15.69
N GLY A 217 7.03 7.23 15.50
CA GLY A 217 8.44 7.00 15.87
C GLY A 217 8.61 6.51 17.30
N GLU A 218 7.54 6.08 17.94
CA GLU A 218 7.57 5.59 19.30
C GLU A 218 8.29 4.24 19.36
N ALA A 219 9.44 4.19 20.03
CA ALA A 219 10.27 2.98 20.09
C ALA A 219 9.55 1.77 20.72
N HIS A 220 8.62 1.97 21.65
CA HIS A 220 7.87 0.88 22.31
C HIS A 220 6.81 0.24 21.40
N LEU A 221 6.50 0.84 20.26
CA LEU A 221 5.64 0.26 19.22
C LEU A 221 6.44 -0.55 18.20
N TYR A 222 7.77 -0.55 18.27
CA TYR A 222 8.63 -1.27 17.35
C TYR A 222 8.85 -2.74 17.78
N PRO A 223 8.77 -3.72 16.85
CA PRO A 223 8.33 -3.57 15.46
C PRO A 223 6.81 -3.48 15.32
N GLN A 224 6.33 -2.89 14.22
CA GLN A 224 4.97 -3.14 13.78
C GLN A 224 4.87 -4.55 13.20
N LEU A 225 3.79 -5.26 13.52
CA LEU A 225 3.50 -6.60 13.00
C LEU A 225 2.42 -6.50 11.90
N ASP A 226 2.63 -7.17 10.77
CA ASP A 226 1.68 -7.17 9.64
C ASP A 226 0.35 -7.88 9.97
N GLU A 227 -0.66 -7.69 9.13
CA GLU A 227 -2.00 -8.18 9.38
C GLU A 227 -2.20 -9.69 9.08
N TYR A 228 -1.28 -10.31 8.34
CA TYR A 228 -1.35 -11.70 7.91
C TYR A 228 -0.56 -12.61 8.86
N GLU A 229 0.76 -12.49 8.89
CA GLU A 229 1.65 -13.42 9.60
C GLU A 229 2.11 -12.87 10.95
N SER A 230 1.63 -11.68 11.35
CA SER A 230 2.09 -10.99 12.55
C SER A 230 3.63 -10.92 12.61
N THR A 231 4.25 -10.71 11.45
CA THR A 231 5.68 -10.63 11.23
C THR A 231 6.10 -9.16 11.13
N PRO A 232 7.31 -8.78 11.59
CA PRO A 232 7.79 -7.41 11.41
C PRO A 232 7.68 -6.94 9.97
N THR A 233 7.16 -5.74 9.76
CA THR A 233 6.94 -5.17 8.43
C THR A 233 7.42 -3.73 8.29
N ILE A 234 7.59 -3.31 7.04
CA ILE A 234 7.73 -1.90 6.68
C ILE A 234 6.41 -1.21 7.01
N THR A 235 6.47 -0.04 7.63
CA THR A 235 5.28 0.69 8.10
C THR A 235 4.79 1.73 7.12
N GLY A 236 5.56 2.04 6.08
CA GLY A 236 5.20 3.07 5.12
C GLY A 236 6.35 3.66 4.31
N ILE A 237 5.99 4.66 3.50
CA ILE A 237 6.92 5.48 2.71
C ILE A 237 7.13 6.83 3.41
N TRP A 238 8.39 7.21 3.58
CA TRP A 238 8.84 8.41 4.24
C TRP A 238 9.56 9.32 3.25
N GLN A 239 9.51 10.63 3.50
CA GLN A 239 10.30 11.64 2.80
C GLN A 239 11.22 12.33 3.80
N LEU A 240 12.50 12.44 3.46
CA LEU A 240 13.52 13.16 4.21
C LEU A 240 14.10 14.26 3.35
N ASP A 241 14.17 15.47 3.88
CA ASP A 241 15.09 16.50 3.42
C ASP A 241 16.41 16.38 4.20
N PRO A 242 17.51 15.89 3.58
CA PRO A 242 18.76 15.68 4.29
C PRO A 242 19.40 16.99 4.78
N SER A 243 19.06 18.14 4.18
CA SER A 243 19.69 19.43 4.49
C SER A 243 19.27 20.00 5.84
N ASN A 244 18.04 19.70 6.28
CA ASN A 244 17.45 20.24 7.50
C ASN A 244 16.84 19.16 8.42
N GLY A 245 16.77 17.90 7.97
CA GLY A 245 16.24 16.78 8.73
C GLY A 245 14.71 16.71 8.78
N GLN A 246 13.99 17.48 7.97
CA GLN A 246 12.54 17.38 7.88
C GLN A 246 12.15 15.98 7.40
N LEU A 247 11.47 15.23 8.27
CA LEU A 247 10.97 13.88 8.01
C LEU A 247 9.44 13.89 7.99
N ARG A 248 8.84 13.33 6.94
CA ARG A 248 7.38 13.22 6.78
C ARG A 248 6.96 11.82 6.34
N LEU A 249 5.89 11.29 6.94
CA LEU A 249 5.25 10.05 6.50
C LEU A 249 4.30 10.34 5.32
N LEU A 250 4.54 9.74 4.16
CA LEU A 250 3.71 9.91 2.96
C LEU A 250 2.64 8.82 2.82
N ASN A 251 2.86 7.64 3.40
CA ASN A 251 1.94 6.52 3.39
C ASN A 251 2.10 5.74 4.70
N HIS A 252 1.00 5.37 5.36
CA HIS A 252 0.99 4.41 6.48
C HIS A 252 0.46 3.07 5.97
N ALA A 253 1.30 2.05 5.91
CA ALA A 253 0.97 0.72 5.39
C ALA A 253 1.03 -0.32 6.54
N PRO A 254 -0.11 -0.77 7.07
CA PRO A 254 -0.17 -1.81 8.11
C PRO A 254 0.58 -3.10 7.76
N SER A 255 0.53 -3.51 6.48
CA SER A 255 1.17 -4.74 5.99
C SER A 255 2.40 -4.48 5.09
N GLY A 256 2.65 -3.22 4.72
CA GLY A 256 3.89 -2.80 4.04
C GLY A 256 3.74 -2.27 2.62
N ALA A 257 4.73 -1.47 2.25
CA ALA A 257 4.88 -0.83 0.94
C ALA A 257 6.30 -1.10 0.41
N PHE A 258 6.42 -1.33 -0.90
CA PHE A 258 7.63 -1.89 -1.50
C PHE A 258 8.01 -1.22 -2.81
N SER A 259 9.32 -1.05 -2.99
CA SER A 259 9.97 -0.61 -4.23
C SER A 259 9.33 0.62 -4.89
N PRO A 260 9.14 1.74 -4.17
CA PRO A 260 8.62 2.97 -4.78
C PRO A 260 9.51 3.49 -5.91
N SER A 261 8.87 4.06 -6.92
CA SER A 261 9.49 4.76 -8.06
C SER A 261 8.69 6.03 -8.34
N ILE A 262 9.26 6.97 -9.11
CA ILE A 262 8.49 8.10 -9.66
C ILE A 262 8.39 7.91 -11.16
N ASP A 263 7.17 7.91 -11.67
CA ASP A 263 6.88 7.78 -13.09
C ASP A 263 7.03 9.12 -13.84
N SER A 264 6.94 9.05 -15.17
CA SER A 264 7.07 10.19 -16.08
C SER A 264 6.00 11.28 -15.85
N TYR A 265 4.89 10.94 -15.19
CA TYR A 265 3.82 11.86 -14.81
C TYR A 265 4.05 12.50 -13.43
N GLY A 266 5.10 12.12 -12.72
CA GLY A 266 5.43 12.65 -11.40
C GLY A 266 4.69 11.99 -10.24
N ARG A 267 4.00 10.86 -10.48
CA ARG A 267 3.37 10.06 -9.41
C ARG A 267 4.42 9.19 -8.75
N VAL A 268 4.34 9.05 -7.43
CA VAL A 268 5.03 7.97 -6.72
C VAL A 268 4.22 6.70 -6.95
N VAL A 269 4.80 5.72 -7.63
CA VAL A 269 4.18 4.41 -7.92
C VAL A 269 4.91 3.33 -7.15
N PHE A 270 4.17 2.44 -6.50
CA PHE A 270 4.73 1.46 -5.57
C PHE A 270 3.83 0.23 -5.46
N ILE A 271 4.33 -0.85 -4.84
CA ILE A 271 3.52 -2.02 -4.52
C ILE A 271 3.14 -1.95 -3.04
N ARG A 272 1.89 -2.24 -2.70
CA ARG A 272 1.49 -2.50 -1.32
C ARG A 272 1.01 -3.92 -1.17
N TRP A 273 1.25 -4.46 0.02
CA TRP A 273 0.60 -5.69 0.44
C TRP A 273 -0.72 -5.36 1.12
N ASP A 274 -1.82 -5.71 0.46
CA ASP A 274 -3.16 -5.49 0.97
C ASP A 274 -3.73 -6.79 1.54
N HIS A 275 -4.05 -6.73 2.83
CA HIS A 275 -4.40 -7.87 3.64
C HIS A 275 -5.30 -7.49 4.82
N LEU A 276 -6.13 -6.46 4.69
CA LEU A 276 -7.01 -6.01 5.76
C LEU A 276 -8.00 -7.13 6.09
N GLN A 277 -7.72 -7.88 7.15
CA GLN A 277 -8.50 -9.00 7.68
C GLN A 277 -8.38 -9.06 9.21
N ARG A 278 -9.23 -9.87 9.85
CA ARG A 278 -9.13 -10.12 11.30
C ARG A 278 -7.89 -10.95 11.64
N ASP A 279 -7.41 -10.83 12.86
CA ASP A 279 -6.19 -11.49 13.32
C ASP A 279 -6.30 -13.02 13.30
N GLN A 280 -5.55 -13.64 12.38
CA GLN A 280 -5.52 -15.09 12.26
C GLN A 280 -4.78 -15.78 13.41
N GLN A 281 -3.83 -15.10 14.06
CA GLN A 281 -3.14 -15.63 15.24
C GLN A 281 -4.08 -15.61 16.46
N ALA A 282 -4.96 -14.60 16.57
CA ALA A 282 -6.01 -14.60 17.60
C ALA A 282 -7.05 -15.70 17.34
N ASP A 283 -7.53 -15.84 16.10
CA ASP A 283 -8.49 -16.91 15.71
C ASP A 283 -7.94 -18.31 16.02
N ALA A 284 -6.63 -18.52 15.86
CA ALA A 284 -5.98 -19.80 16.16
C ALA A 284 -5.95 -20.13 17.67
N GLY A 285 -6.03 -19.13 18.55
CA GLY A 285 -6.09 -19.31 20.00
C GLY A 285 -4.81 -19.78 20.69
N THR A 286 -3.72 -20.03 19.95
CA THR A 286 -2.47 -20.60 20.47
C THR A 286 -1.35 -19.57 20.69
N TYR A 287 -1.50 -18.36 20.17
CA TYR A 287 -0.49 -17.30 20.22
C TYR A 287 -0.63 -16.34 21.41
N GLY A 288 -1.59 -16.60 22.30
CA GLY A 288 -1.79 -15.81 23.51
C GLY A 288 -2.04 -14.32 23.22
N ALA A 289 -2.85 -14.06 22.19
CA ALA A 289 -3.23 -12.72 21.75
C ALA A 289 -3.96 -11.96 22.87
N TYR A 290 -3.63 -10.68 23.04
CA TYR A 290 -4.33 -9.75 23.92
C TYR A 290 -4.23 -8.32 23.38
N ASP A 291 -5.16 -7.47 23.78
CA ASP A 291 -5.19 -6.07 23.39
C ASP A 291 -4.73 -5.17 24.54
N LEU A 292 -4.09 -4.07 24.16
CA LEU A 292 -3.70 -2.98 25.04
C LEU A 292 -4.72 -1.84 24.92
N ALA A 293 -4.96 -1.14 26.03
CA ALA A 293 -5.95 -0.05 26.07
C ALA A 293 -5.66 1.11 25.10
N SER A 294 -4.39 1.29 24.71
CA SER A 294 -3.96 2.31 23.75
C SER A 294 -2.54 2.03 23.22
N GLU A 295 -2.09 2.88 22.31
CA GLU A 295 -0.71 2.90 21.79
C GLU A 295 0.31 3.45 22.82
N ALA A 296 -0.09 3.87 24.01
CA ALA A 296 0.84 4.41 25.01
C ALA A 296 1.85 3.36 25.52
N SER A 297 3.05 3.80 25.92
CA SER A 297 4.14 2.94 26.41
C SER A 297 3.80 2.16 27.69
N GLY A 298 2.82 2.62 28.46
CA GLY A 298 2.36 1.97 29.70
C GLY A 298 0.88 1.56 29.65
N ALA A 299 0.32 1.40 28.44
CA ALA A 299 -1.06 0.97 28.31
C ALA A 299 -1.28 -0.38 29.01
N ALA A 300 -2.35 -0.47 29.81
CA ALA A 300 -2.72 -1.73 30.45
C ALA A 300 -3.22 -2.74 29.41
N SER A 301 -2.97 -4.03 29.67
CA SER A 301 -3.67 -5.11 28.97
C SER A 301 -5.14 -5.09 29.37
N ILE A 302 -6.01 -5.20 28.37
CA ILE A 302 -7.47 -5.30 28.55
C ILE A 302 -7.98 -6.68 28.12
N GLY A 303 -7.09 -7.67 28.02
CA GLY A 303 -7.41 -8.99 27.48
C GLY A 303 -7.68 -8.95 25.97
N LEU A 304 -8.05 -10.09 25.39
CA LEU A 304 -8.43 -10.17 23.98
C LEU A 304 -9.80 -9.53 23.76
N GLN A 305 -9.87 -8.56 22.86
CA GLN A 305 -11.12 -7.92 22.46
C GLN A 305 -11.63 -8.49 21.13
N PRO A 306 -12.96 -8.60 20.94
CA PRO A 306 -13.53 -8.99 19.66
C PRO A 306 -13.19 -7.98 18.56
N GLU A 307 -12.66 -8.46 17.43
CA GLU A 307 -12.54 -7.66 16.22
C GLU A 307 -13.90 -7.54 15.54
N THR A 308 -14.31 -6.30 15.24
CA THR A 308 -15.61 -6.01 14.59
C THR A 308 -15.47 -5.66 13.12
N PHE A 309 -14.24 -5.46 12.65
CA PHE A 309 -13.92 -5.05 11.30
C PHE A 309 -12.59 -5.70 10.82
N PRO A 310 -12.51 -6.14 9.55
CA PRO A 310 -13.59 -6.28 8.58
C PRO A 310 -14.49 -7.48 8.94
N GLU A 311 -15.10 -8.16 7.98
CA GLU A 311 -15.86 -9.38 8.24
C GLU A 311 -15.00 -10.48 8.89
N SER A 312 -15.66 -11.42 9.58
CA SER A 312 -15.02 -12.62 10.13
C SER A 312 -14.36 -13.45 9.03
N ARG A 313 -13.19 -14.04 9.32
CA ARG A 313 -12.48 -14.92 8.39
C ARG A 313 -13.24 -16.22 8.08
N SER A 314 -14.03 -16.70 9.04
CA SER A 314 -14.82 -17.93 8.92
C SER A 314 -16.30 -17.67 8.58
N GLY A 315 -16.68 -16.41 8.40
CA GLY A 315 -18.07 -15.99 8.25
C GLY A 315 -18.71 -15.62 9.60
N MET A 316 -19.87 -14.98 9.53
CA MET A 316 -20.61 -14.50 10.71
C MET A 316 -22.08 -14.25 10.39
N ASP A 317 -22.90 -14.13 11.42
CA ASP A 317 -24.31 -13.74 11.27
C ASP A 317 -24.48 -12.22 11.21
N SER A 318 -25.55 -11.78 10.55
CA SER A 318 -26.00 -10.39 10.58
C SER A 318 -27.53 -10.30 10.51
N ALA A 319 -28.07 -9.11 10.77
CA ALA A 319 -29.49 -8.82 10.56
C ALA A 319 -29.97 -9.01 9.11
N TYR A 320 -29.05 -9.03 8.15
CA TYR A 320 -29.33 -9.25 6.73
C TYR A 320 -29.15 -10.72 6.29
N GLY A 321 -28.84 -11.62 7.24
CA GLY A 321 -28.50 -13.02 6.99
C GLY A 321 -26.99 -13.27 7.07
N ASN A 322 -26.58 -14.48 6.67
CA ASN A 322 -25.22 -14.95 6.81
C ASN A 322 -24.24 -14.14 5.94
N VAL A 323 -23.14 -13.73 6.56
CA VAL A 323 -22.03 -13.04 5.93
C VAL A 323 -20.94 -14.07 5.63
N ASN A 324 -20.51 -14.15 4.38
CA ASN A 324 -19.42 -15.03 3.97
C ASN A 324 -18.11 -14.65 4.64
N GLY A 325 -17.25 -15.65 4.86
CA GLY A 325 -15.91 -15.43 5.36
C GLY A 325 -15.08 -14.54 4.43
N PHE A 326 -14.26 -13.67 5.02
CA PHE A 326 -13.43 -12.75 4.26
C PHE A 326 -11.95 -12.94 4.56
N THR A 327 -11.20 -13.32 3.54
CA THR A 327 -9.74 -13.34 3.51
C THR A 327 -9.29 -12.92 2.12
N TYR A 328 -8.16 -12.23 2.01
CA TYR A 328 -7.54 -11.97 0.72
C TYR A 328 -6.07 -11.59 0.91
N ASN A 329 -5.20 -11.98 -0.02
CA ASN A 329 -3.77 -11.71 0.04
C ASN A 329 -3.26 -11.20 -1.31
N LEU A 330 -3.25 -9.87 -1.50
CA LEU A 330 -2.95 -9.30 -2.81
C LEU A 330 -1.88 -8.23 -2.73
N PHE A 331 -0.87 -8.35 -3.59
CA PHE A 331 0.14 -7.32 -3.83
C PHE A 331 -0.27 -6.50 -5.06
N THR A 332 -0.76 -5.28 -4.83
CA THR A 332 -1.30 -4.41 -5.88
C THR A 332 -0.42 -3.20 -6.13
N PRO A 333 -0.46 -2.64 -7.35
CA PRO A 333 0.16 -1.36 -7.64
C PRO A 333 -0.66 -0.20 -7.07
N TRP A 334 0.02 0.75 -6.43
CA TRP A 334 -0.52 1.97 -5.85
C TRP A 334 0.16 3.21 -6.43
N GLN A 335 -0.50 4.34 -6.30
CA GLN A 335 0.01 5.65 -6.65
C GLN A 335 -0.27 6.68 -5.56
N MET A 336 0.53 7.73 -5.52
CA MET A 336 0.26 8.98 -4.80
C MET A 336 1.04 10.15 -5.43
N ASN A 337 0.68 11.38 -5.10
CA ASN A 337 1.53 12.54 -5.39
C ASN A 337 2.83 12.47 -4.56
N GLN A 338 3.87 13.18 -4.99
CA GLN A 338 5.17 13.22 -4.28
C GLN A 338 5.10 13.86 -2.88
N ASP A 339 3.97 14.49 -2.53
CA ASP A 339 3.70 15.00 -1.19
C ASP A 339 2.84 14.08 -0.33
N GLY A 340 2.50 12.88 -0.83
CA GLY A 340 1.69 11.86 -0.18
C GLY A 340 0.18 12.02 -0.37
N THR A 341 -0.29 13.11 -0.99
CA THR A 341 -1.72 13.29 -1.29
C THR A 341 -2.17 12.41 -2.46
N GLU A 342 -3.47 12.24 -2.63
CA GLU A 342 -4.01 11.38 -3.71
C GLU A 342 -3.47 9.94 -3.68
N GLU A 343 -3.26 9.35 -2.49
CA GLU A 343 -3.06 7.90 -2.38
C GLU A 343 -4.29 7.13 -2.87
N LEU A 344 -4.09 6.21 -3.81
CA LEU A 344 -5.04 5.18 -4.24
C LEU A 344 -4.31 4.03 -4.97
N THR A 345 -4.99 2.93 -5.28
CA THR A 345 -4.45 1.93 -6.22
C THR A 345 -4.17 2.59 -7.57
N LEU A 346 -3.21 2.10 -8.35
CA LEU A 346 -2.81 2.72 -9.63
C LEU A 346 -4.04 2.89 -10.55
N ASN A 347 -4.38 4.13 -10.90
CA ASN A 347 -5.61 4.47 -11.64
C ASN A 347 -6.90 3.85 -11.05
N HIS A 348 -6.97 3.67 -9.73
CA HIS A 348 -8.11 3.05 -9.03
C HIS A 348 -8.38 1.59 -9.43
N ILE A 349 -7.38 0.88 -9.97
CA ILE A 349 -7.53 -0.54 -10.34
C ILE A 349 -7.73 -1.41 -9.10
N GLY A 350 -8.75 -2.27 -9.14
CA GLY A 350 -9.16 -3.10 -8.01
C GLY A 350 -9.11 -4.60 -8.29
N ARG A 351 -9.69 -5.37 -7.37
CA ARG A 351 -9.83 -6.83 -7.50
C ARG A 351 -10.76 -7.22 -8.64
N GLN A 352 -11.73 -6.36 -8.96
CA GLN A 352 -12.67 -6.53 -10.05
C GLN A 352 -11.97 -6.47 -11.42
N GLU A 353 -10.88 -5.71 -11.54
CA GLU A 353 -10.08 -5.64 -12.77
C GLU A 353 -8.87 -6.59 -12.76
N LEU A 354 -8.31 -6.93 -11.60
CA LEU A 354 -7.10 -7.77 -11.50
C LEU A 354 -7.40 -9.25 -11.22
N SER A 355 -8.39 -9.54 -10.39
CA SER A 355 -8.60 -10.84 -9.75
C SER A 355 -10.04 -11.33 -9.90
N PHE A 356 -10.69 -10.97 -11.02
CA PHE A 356 -12.08 -11.25 -11.43
C PHE A 356 -12.49 -12.74 -11.53
N GLY A 357 -11.73 -13.65 -10.94
CA GLY A 357 -12.15 -15.03 -10.70
C GLY A 357 -13.19 -15.10 -9.59
N TYR A 358 -13.03 -16.06 -8.69
CA TYR A 358 -13.94 -16.21 -7.55
C TYR A 358 -13.65 -15.14 -6.48
N LEU A 359 -14.58 -14.19 -6.33
CA LEU A 359 -14.60 -13.13 -5.34
C LEU A 359 -15.88 -13.28 -4.50
N PRO A 360 -15.85 -13.94 -3.33
CA PRO A 360 -17.06 -14.25 -2.56
C PRO A 360 -17.93 -13.02 -2.31
N LYS A 361 -19.22 -13.14 -2.61
CA LYS A 361 -20.20 -12.11 -2.20
C LYS A 361 -20.25 -11.98 -0.68
N SER A 362 -20.49 -10.79 -0.15
CA SER A 362 -20.47 -10.55 1.30
C SER A 362 -21.65 -11.23 2.01
N PHE A 363 -22.87 -11.17 1.46
CA PHE A 363 -24.05 -11.82 2.03
C PHE A 363 -24.41 -13.06 1.22
N SER A 364 -24.27 -14.24 1.82
CA SER A 364 -24.37 -15.51 1.10
C SER A 364 -25.79 -15.82 0.61
N THR A 365 -26.79 -15.33 1.34
CA THR A 365 -28.22 -15.52 1.05
C THR A 365 -28.81 -14.47 0.12
N ASP A 366 -28.06 -13.41 -0.21
CA ASP A 366 -28.52 -12.42 -1.19
C ASP A 366 -28.22 -12.92 -2.60
N SER A 367 -29.29 -13.22 -3.36
CA SER A 367 -29.20 -13.71 -4.73
C SER A 367 -28.89 -12.60 -5.75
N ALA A 368 -28.96 -11.33 -5.37
CA ALA A 368 -28.61 -10.22 -6.24
C ALA A 368 -27.10 -9.96 -6.28
N LEU A 369 -26.35 -10.43 -5.28
CA LEU A 369 -24.90 -10.34 -5.25
C LEU A 369 -24.26 -11.48 -6.06
N SER A 370 -23.06 -11.23 -6.58
CA SER A 370 -22.31 -12.16 -7.44
C SER A 370 -20.97 -12.53 -6.81
N ASP A 371 -20.58 -13.79 -6.97
CA ASP A 371 -19.23 -14.27 -6.64
C ASP A 371 -18.19 -13.97 -7.73
N TYR A 372 -18.61 -13.32 -8.82
CA TYR A 372 -17.78 -13.06 -9.99
C TYR A 372 -17.97 -11.64 -10.50
N SER A 373 -16.89 -11.05 -11.00
CA SER A 373 -16.90 -9.81 -11.76
C SER A 373 -17.38 -10.03 -13.20
N ASN A 374 -18.01 -9.04 -13.79
CA ASN A 374 -18.42 -9.04 -15.18
C ASN A 374 -17.23 -8.68 -16.07
N THR A 375 -16.50 -9.71 -16.47
CA THR A 375 -15.31 -9.55 -17.33
C THR A 375 -15.60 -8.92 -18.70
N ALA A 376 -16.86 -8.77 -19.13
CA ALA A 376 -17.20 -8.02 -20.35
C ALA A 376 -17.02 -6.50 -20.19
N LEU A 377 -16.95 -5.98 -18.96
CA LEU A 377 -16.82 -4.54 -18.69
C LEU A 377 -15.37 -4.05 -18.65
N ILE A 378 -14.42 -4.96 -18.48
CA ILE A 378 -13.00 -4.65 -18.30
C ILE A 378 -12.18 -5.02 -19.53
N ALA A 379 -11.11 -4.28 -19.82
CA ALA A 379 -10.15 -4.59 -20.88
C ALA A 379 -9.20 -5.72 -20.47
N ASN A 380 -8.78 -5.76 -19.21
CA ASN A 380 -7.89 -6.80 -18.71
C ASN A 380 -8.50 -8.22 -18.87
N LYS A 381 -7.69 -9.15 -19.36
CA LYS A 381 -8.02 -10.59 -19.47
C LYS A 381 -7.02 -11.48 -18.75
N LYS A 382 -5.98 -10.92 -18.14
CA LYS A 382 -5.01 -11.67 -17.35
C LYS A 382 -5.39 -11.63 -15.87
N TYR A 383 -5.78 -12.80 -15.37
CA TYR A 383 -6.12 -13.00 -13.96
C TYR A 383 -4.88 -13.01 -13.06
N ILE A 384 -4.92 -12.21 -12.00
CA ILE A 384 -3.95 -12.17 -10.91
C ILE A 384 -4.55 -12.89 -9.70
N ARG A 385 -3.83 -13.88 -9.19
CA ARG A 385 -4.26 -14.65 -8.03
C ARG A 385 -4.17 -13.84 -6.73
N MET A 386 -5.05 -14.18 -5.80
CA MET A 386 -5.15 -13.60 -4.45
C MET A 386 -4.24 -14.27 -3.41
N ASP A 387 -3.19 -14.96 -3.85
CA ASP A 387 -2.09 -15.52 -3.05
C ASP A 387 -0.75 -15.03 -3.62
N GLY A 388 -0.65 -13.73 -3.89
CA GLY A 388 0.46 -13.14 -4.62
C GLY A 388 0.12 -11.79 -5.24
N GLY A 389 0.78 -11.45 -6.34
CA GLY A 389 0.50 -10.21 -7.06
C GLY A 389 1.67 -9.72 -7.90
N LEU A 390 1.74 -8.40 -8.05
CA LEU A 390 2.76 -7.72 -8.85
C LEU A 390 3.90 -7.22 -7.96
N PHE A 391 5.14 -7.37 -8.43
CA PHE A 391 6.34 -6.97 -7.72
C PHE A 391 7.32 -6.24 -8.63
N GLN A 392 8.16 -5.39 -8.04
CA GLN A 392 9.27 -4.70 -8.74
C GLN A 392 8.79 -3.93 -9.99
N LEU A 393 7.65 -3.25 -9.87
CA LEU A 393 7.01 -2.49 -10.94
C LEU A 393 7.91 -1.33 -11.39
N ARG A 394 8.11 -1.17 -12.71
CA ARG A 394 8.87 -0.06 -13.31
C ARG A 394 8.21 0.42 -14.60
N GLU A 395 8.13 1.73 -14.77
CA GLU A 395 7.68 2.32 -16.03
C GLU A 395 8.69 2.08 -17.15
N ASP A 396 8.18 1.80 -18.35
CA ASP A 396 8.95 1.79 -19.58
C ASP A 396 9.27 3.24 -19.99
N PRO A 397 10.54 3.67 -19.98
CA PRO A 397 10.92 5.03 -20.35
C PRO A 397 10.67 5.35 -21.84
N THR A 398 10.39 4.36 -22.68
CA THR A 398 10.06 4.54 -24.09
C THR A 398 8.55 4.64 -24.34
N VAL A 399 7.72 4.25 -23.37
CA VAL A 399 6.26 4.25 -23.46
C VAL A 399 5.65 4.69 -22.12
N ALA A 400 5.48 6.01 -21.96
CA ALA A 400 4.92 6.61 -20.74
C ALA A 400 3.57 5.98 -20.35
N GLY A 401 3.44 5.56 -19.09
CA GLY A 401 2.25 4.91 -18.56
C GLY A 401 2.12 3.42 -18.91
N SER A 402 3.17 2.80 -19.44
CA SER A 402 3.30 1.34 -19.53
C SER A 402 4.32 0.86 -18.51
N TYR A 403 3.99 -0.17 -17.73
CA TYR A 403 4.84 -0.63 -16.64
C TYR A 403 5.10 -2.14 -16.74
N TYR A 404 6.33 -2.55 -16.43
CA TYR A 404 6.73 -3.94 -16.31
C TYR A 404 6.82 -4.35 -14.84
N ALA A 405 6.39 -5.57 -14.52
CA ALA A 405 6.46 -6.15 -13.17
C ALA A 405 6.73 -7.66 -13.22
N ILE A 406 7.08 -8.23 -12.07
CA ILE A 406 7.05 -9.68 -11.85
C ILE A 406 5.69 -10.08 -11.28
N TYR A 407 5.04 -11.06 -11.90
CA TYR A 407 3.82 -11.69 -11.36
C TYR A 407 4.18 -13.01 -10.67
N THR A 408 4.07 -13.06 -9.34
CA THR A 408 4.44 -14.25 -8.57
C THR A 408 3.57 -14.47 -7.34
N ARG A 409 3.66 -15.68 -6.78
CA ARG A 409 3.10 -16.02 -5.47
C ARG A 409 3.97 -15.45 -4.35
N GLU A 410 3.38 -15.24 -3.19
CA GLU A 410 4.01 -14.62 -2.04
C GLU A 410 5.13 -15.49 -1.43
N PHE A 411 4.93 -16.80 -1.33
CA PHE A 411 5.86 -17.69 -0.62
C PHE A 411 6.80 -18.49 -1.51
N ALA A 412 8.03 -18.67 -1.03
CA ALA A 412 9.03 -19.57 -1.61
C ALA A 412 9.37 -19.27 -3.09
N THR A 413 9.12 -18.04 -3.55
CA THR A 413 9.37 -17.63 -4.93
C THR A 413 10.62 -16.76 -5.06
N GLY A 414 11.14 -16.24 -3.95
CA GLY A 414 12.22 -15.25 -3.96
C GLY A 414 11.86 -14.01 -4.76
N GLY A 415 10.55 -13.68 -4.86
CA GLY A 415 10.03 -12.62 -5.71
C GLY A 415 10.41 -12.76 -7.19
N THR A 416 10.65 -14.00 -7.65
CA THR A 416 11.03 -14.33 -9.04
C THR A 416 9.89 -15.08 -9.71
N ASN A 417 9.57 -14.79 -10.97
CA ASN A 417 8.65 -15.56 -11.82
C ASN A 417 8.57 -14.95 -13.24
N GLN A 418 7.37 -14.89 -13.83
CA GLN A 418 7.04 -14.27 -15.11
C GLN A 418 7.12 -12.73 -15.07
N ILE A 419 7.58 -12.13 -16.17
CA ILE A 419 7.43 -10.69 -16.45
C ILE A 419 6.07 -10.43 -17.09
N VAL A 420 5.36 -9.43 -16.58
CA VAL A 420 4.08 -8.95 -17.11
C VAL A 420 4.15 -7.46 -17.39
N ARG A 421 3.26 -6.96 -18.25
CA ARG A 421 3.13 -5.53 -18.57
C ARG A 421 1.72 -5.04 -18.27
N ILE A 422 1.60 -3.90 -17.58
CA ILE A 422 0.34 -3.23 -17.25
C ILE A 422 0.30 -1.83 -17.86
N THR A 423 -0.84 -1.45 -18.45
CA THR A 423 -1.10 -0.05 -18.81
C THR A 423 -1.66 0.70 -17.60
N GLY A 424 -1.20 1.93 -17.37
CA GLY A 424 -1.56 2.71 -16.20
C GLY A 424 -1.32 4.21 -16.36
N ALA A 425 -1.40 4.74 -17.58
CA ALA A 425 -1.33 6.18 -17.82
C ALA A 425 -2.49 6.91 -17.10
N PRO A 426 -2.29 8.11 -16.52
CA PRO A 426 -3.29 8.78 -15.67
C PRO A 426 -4.65 9.09 -16.32
N HIS A 427 -4.73 9.06 -17.66
CA HIS A 427 -5.95 9.31 -18.41
C HIS A 427 -6.80 8.04 -18.65
N LEU A 428 -6.29 6.87 -18.26
CA LEU A 428 -7.03 5.61 -18.33
C LEU A 428 -7.84 5.39 -17.06
N ASN A 429 -9.08 4.93 -17.22
CA ASN A 429 -9.86 4.35 -16.12
C ASN A 429 -9.44 2.90 -15.87
N ALA A 430 -9.73 2.38 -14.67
CA ALA A 430 -9.39 0.99 -14.30
C ALA A 430 -9.95 -0.04 -15.31
N GLU A 431 -11.19 0.11 -15.75
CA GLU A 431 -11.82 -0.75 -16.77
C GLU A 431 -11.05 -0.77 -18.11
N GLN A 432 -10.24 0.25 -18.40
CA GLN A 432 -9.47 0.38 -19.65
C GLN A 432 -8.03 -0.12 -19.53
N MET A 433 -7.58 -0.44 -18.32
CA MET A 433 -6.24 -0.97 -18.10
C MET A 433 -6.16 -2.43 -18.59
N GLU A 434 -5.03 -2.77 -19.20
CA GLU A 434 -4.74 -4.12 -19.70
C GLU A 434 -3.50 -4.65 -19.01
N LEU A 435 -3.55 -5.90 -18.54
CA LEU A 435 -2.38 -6.65 -18.10
C LEU A 435 -2.13 -7.78 -19.10
N VAL A 436 -0.90 -7.87 -19.60
CA VAL A 436 -0.49 -8.89 -20.58
C VAL A 436 0.78 -9.60 -20.16
N ASP A 437 0.95 -10.82 -20.66
CA ASP A 437 2.21 -11.53 -20.59
C ASP A 437 3.29 -10.75 -21.36
N ALA A 438 4.42 -10.50 -20.70
CA ALA A 438 5.59 -9.92 -21.34
C ALA A 438 6.73 -10.93 -21.50
N SER A 439 6.76 -11.99 -20.69
CA SER A 439 7.56 -13.20 -20.90
C SER A 439 6.65 -14.43 -20.96
N PRO A 440 7.12 -15.59 -21.44
CA PRO A 440 6.35 -16.83 -21.44
C PRO A 440 5.71 -17.12 -20.08
N PRO A 441 4.39 -17.38 -20.02
CA PRO A 441 3.70 -17.66 -18.78
C PRO A 441 4.05 -19.05 -18.24
N VAL A 442 3.65 -19.28 -16.99
CA VAL A 442 3.59 -20.63 -16.42
C VAL A 442 2.61 -21.46 -17.26
N ASP A 443 3.00 -22.68 -17.65
CA ASP A 443 2.12 -23.58 -18.38
C ASP A 443 1.00 -24.14 -17.46
N GLY A 444 0.03 -24.84 -18.06
CA GLY A 444 -1.09 -25.44 -17.31
C GLY A 444 -0.67 -26.47 -16.24
N ASN A 445 0.58 -26.94 -16.27
CA ASN A 445 1.14 -27.88 -15.30
C ASN A 445 1.95 -27.16 -14.20
N GLY A 446 2.01 -25.82 -14.22
CA GLY A 446 2.80 -25.06 -13.26
C GLY A 446 4.28 -24.92 -13.63
N ASN A 447 4.70 -25.36 -14.83
CA ASN A 447 6.09 -25.25 -15.26
C ASN A 447 6.37 -23.88 -15.86
N LEU A 448 7.56 -23.35 -15.58
CA LEU A 448 8.05 -22.11 -16.17
C LEU A 448 9.21 -22.42 -17.12
N ALA A 449 8.89 -22.94 -18.31
CA ALA A 449 9.86 -23.43 -19.28
C ALA A 449 10.89 -22.36 -19.72
N GLY A 450 10.51 -21.08 -19.66
CA GLY A 450 11.39 -19.94 -19.95
C GLY A 450 12.39 -19.59 -18.83
N GLY A 451 12.29 -20.21 -17.65
CA GLY A 451 13.02 -19.78 -16.45
C GLY A 451 12.37 -18.59 -15.74
N ARG A 452 12.91 -18.19 -14.58
CA ARG A 452 12.34 -17.17 -13.68
C ARG A 452 13.10 -15.86 -13.79
N PHE A 453 12.37 -14.75 -13.81
CA PHE A 453 12.89 -13.39 -13.87
C PHE A 453 12.69 -12.65 -12.55
N ARG A 454 13.54 -11.66 -12.29
CA ARG A 454 13.43 -10.70 -11.19
C ARG A 454 13.96 -9.32 -11.63
N SER A 455 13.39 -8.28 -11.05
CA SER A 455 13.77 -6.86 -11.17
C SER A 455 13.91 -6.44 -12.64
N PRO A 456 12.84 -6.55 -13.46
CA PRO A 456 12.90 -6.12 -14.86
C PRO A 456 13.29 -4.65 -14.93
N LEU A 457 14.16 -4.30 -15.87
CA LEU A 457 14.67 -2.96 -16.13
C LEU A 457 14.44 -2.64 -17.61
N PRO A 458 13.29 -2.02 -17.95
CA PRO A 458 13.15 -1.39 -19.26
C PRO A 458 14.08 -0.17 -19.31
N MET A 459 14.87 -0.06 -20.37
CA MET A 459 15.91 0.96 -20.50
C MET A 459 15.50 2.04 -21.51
N SER A 460 16.06 3.24 -21.35
CA SER A 460 15.82 4.40 -22.25
C SER A 460 16.12 4.12 -23.72
N SER A 461 16.99 3.14 -23.99
CA SER A 461 17.37 2.68 -25.32
C SER A 461 16.42 1.63 -25.93
N GLY A 462 15.35 1.24 -25.23
CA GLY A 462 14.45 0.15 -25.63
C GLY A 462 14.99 -1.26 -25.32
N HIS A 463 16.20 -1.38 -24.77
CA HIS A 463 16.71 -2.65 -24.25
C HIS A 463 15.99 -3.03 -22.96
N MET A 464 15.99 -4.33 -22.64
CA MET A 464 15.44 -4.86 -21.40
C MET A 464 16.50 -5.70 -20.69
N VAL A 465 16.66 -5.48 -19.39
CA VAL A 465 17.58 -6.25 -18.54
C VAL A 465 16.79 -6.84 -17.37
N ALA A 466 17.11 -8.06 -16.96
CA ALA A 466 16.56 -8.63 -15.74
C ALA A 466 17.55 -9.59 -15.08
N SER A 467 17.35 -9.81 -13.79
CA SER A 467 17.94 -10.94 -13.10
C SER A 467 17.21 -12.21 -13.52
N TYR A 468 17.94 -13.26 -13.89
CA TYR A 468 17.38 -14.45 -14.50
C TYR A 468 17.99 -15.73 -13.94
N THR A 469 17.15 -16.77 -13.87
CA THR A 469 17.59 -18.14 -13.68
C THR A 469 16.84 -19.07 -14.61
N SER A 470 17.52 -20.06 -15.17
CA SER A 470 16.88 -21.14 -15.94
C SER A 470 16.17 -22.17 -15.05
N SER A 471 16.35 -22.09 -13.73
CA SER A 471 15.67 -23.01 -12.82
C SER A 471 14.17 -22.75 -12.81
N PRO A 472 13.32 -23.79 -12.90
CA PRO A 472 11.87 -23.63 -12.84
C PRO A 472 11.37 -23.25 -11.44
N ALA A 473 12.16 -23.49 -10.38
CA ALA A 473 11.82 -23.20 -8.99
C ALA A 473 12.89 -22.33 -8.33
N PHE A 474 12.50 -21.55 -7.31
CA PHE A 474 13.44 -20.81 -6.48
C PHE A 474 13.82 -21.64 -5.25
N GLN A 475 15.07 -22.11 -5.21
CA GLN A 475 15.55 -23.08 -4.21
C GLN A 475 17.04 -22.88 -3.91
N ALA A 476 17.57 -23.66 -2.97
CA ALA A 476 18.99 -23.64 -2.63
C ALA A 476 19.87 -23.87 -3.87
N GLY A 477 20.93 -23.07 -4.01
CA GLY A 477 21.91 -23.20 -5.10
C GLY A 477 21.47 -22.63 -6.45
N VAL A 478 20.27 -22.04 -6.57
CA VAL A 478 19.82 -21.40 -7.81
C VAL A 478 20.71 -20.20 -8.14
N PRO A 479 21.34 -20.14 -9.32
CA PRO A 479 22.04 -18.94 -9.77
C PRO A 479 21.02 -17.92 -10.24
N LEU A 480 21.22 -16.65 -9.88
CA LEU A 480 20.41 -15.54 -10.36
C LEU A 480 21.38 -14.50 -10.94
N ARG A 481 21.44 -14.41 -12.27
CA ARG A 481 22.46 -13.64 -13.00
C ARG A 481 21.82 -12.50 -13.76
N LEU A 482 22.57 -11.45 -14.08
CA LEU A 482 22.05 -10.35 -14.88
C LEU A 482 22.08 -10.72 -16.36
N HIS A 483 20.95 -10.63 -17.05
CA HIS A 483 20.82 -10.93 -18.48
C HIS A 483 20.25 -9.74 -19.25
N GLN A 484 20.78 -9.53 -20.45
CA GLN A 484 20.07 -8.77 -21.47
C GLN A 484 18.96 -9.67 -22.00
N LEU A 485 17.72 -9.20 -21.95
CA LEU A 485 16.59 -9.94 -22.49
C LEU A 485 16.48 -9.70 -24.00
N GLN A 486 15.91 -10.67 -24.68
CA GLN A 486 15.61 -10.65 -26.11
C GLN A 486 14.14 -11.02 -26.31
N THR A 487 13.59 -10.76 -27.48
CA THR A 487 12.25 -11.23 -27.83
C THR A 487 12.33 -12.51 -28.65
N ASP A 488 11.52 -13.50 -28.32
CA ASP A 488 11.33 -14.69 -29.15
C ASP A 488 10.46 -14.39 -30.38
N ALA A 489 10.17 -15.42 -31.19
CA ALA A 489 9.34 -15.30 -32.40
C ALA A 489 7.89 -14.86 -32.13
N SER A 490 7.41 -14.99 -30.89
CA SER A 490 6.08 -14.53 -30.46
C SER A 490 6.09 -13.10 -29.91
N GLY A 491 7.26 -12.46 -29.83
CA GLY A 491 7.44 -11.13 -29.26
C GLY A 491 7.53 -11.13 -27.73
N LEU A 492 7.66 -12.29 -27.08
CA LEU A 492 7.80 -12.39 -25.63
C LEU A 492 9.28 -12.30 -25.21
N LEU A 493 9.52 -11.65 -24.07
CA LEU A 493 10.83 -11.53 -23.46
C LEU A 493 11.33 -12.89 -22.98
N VAL A 494 12.51 -13.27 -23.43
CA VAL A 494 13.27 -14.45 -23.02
C VAL A 494 14.68 -14.04 -22.62
N ALA A 495 15.36 -14.89 -21.84
CA ALA A 495 16.73 -14.63 -21.44
C ALA A 495 17.67 -14.67 -22.66
N GLY A 496 18.41 -13.58 -22.88
CA GLY A 496 19.52 -13.52 -23.82
C GLY A 496 20.86 -13.76 -23.10
N PRO A 497 21.98 -13.19 -23.62
CA PRO A 497 23.29 -13.33 -23.01
C PRO A 497 23.36 -12.79 -21.57
N ALA A 498 24.11 -13.50 -20.72
CA ALA A 498 24.50 -12.98 -19.41
C ALA A 498 25.41 -11.76 -19.59
N LEU A 499 25.19 -10.72 -18.78
CA LEU A 499 25.94 -9.47 -18.86
C LEU A 499 27.26 -9.52 -18.11
N THR A 500 27.48 -10.54 -17.27
CA THR A 500 28.71 -10.71 -16.49
C THR A 500 29.20 -12.15 -16.61
N PRO A 501 30.50 -12.43 -16.39
CA PRO A 501 31.01 -13.80 -16.35
C PRO A 501 30.53 -14.56 -15.09
N GLY A 502 30.26 -13.82 -14.01
CA GLY A 502 29.85 -14.35 -12.71
C GLY A 502 30.77 -13.85 -11.64
N ILE A 503 30.20 -13.14 -10.69
CA ILE A 503 30.96 -12.54 -9.60
C ILE A 503 31.01 -13.56 -8.48
N THR A 504 32.19 -14.11 -8.22
CA THR A 504 32.40 -15.13 -7.20
C THR A 504 33.00 -14.55 -5.93
N LYS A 505 32.64 -15.12 -4.78
CA LYS A 505 33.33 -14.88 -3.51
C LYS A 505 33.51 -16.18 -2.74
N ASN A 506 34.54 -16.20 -1.90
CA ASN A 506 34.78 -17.21 -0.88
C ASN A 506 34.69 -16.54 0.49
N LEU A 507 33.65 -16.87 1.26
CA LEU A 507 33.23 -16.18 2.46
C LEU A 507 33.01 -17.16 3.60
N THR A 508 33.30 -16.70 4.82
CA THR A 508 32.85 -17.35 6.05
C THR A 508 32.18 -16.32 6.95
N TRP A 509 31.23 -16.72 7.80
CA TRP A 509 30.61 -15.83 8.77
C TRP A 509 30.11 -16.60 9.99
N TRP A 510 29.89 -15.91 11.10
CA TRP A 510 29.18 -16.48 12.23
C TRP A 510 27.68 -16.22 12.07
N ASP A 511 26.87 -17.25 12.26
CA ASP A 511 25.41 -17.15 12.34
C ASP A 511 24.94 -17.64 13.71
N PRO A 512 24.93 -16.73 14.68
CA PRO A 512 26.14 -16.28 15.37
C PRO A 512 26.84 -17.40 16.15
N ASP A 513 26.16 -18.51 16.40
CA ASP A 513 26.63 -19.63 17.22
C ASP A 513 27.42 -20.67 16.43
N SER A 514 27.23 -20.69 15.10
CA SER A 514 27.87 -21.62 14.18
C SER A 514 28.56 -20.87 13.05
N GLN A 515 29.73 -21.34 12.63
CA GLN A 515 30.38 -20.80 11.43
C GLN A 515 29.68 -21.36 10.19
N ARG A 516 29.39 -20.46 9.25
CA ARG A 516 28.87 -20.77 7.92
C ARG A 516 29.92 -20.39 6.89
N SER A 517 29.86 -21.02 5.72
CA SER A 517 30.74 -20.75 4.59
C SER A 517 29.95 -20.69 3.29
N TYR A 518 30.43 -19.89 2.35
CA TYR A 518 29.93 -19.82 0.99
C TYR A 518 31.09 -19.67 0.02
N ASN A 519 31.12 -20.49 -1.02
CA ASN A 519 32.06 -20.37 -2.12
C ASN A 519 31.30 -20.58 -3.42
N GLY A 520 31.12 -19.50 -4.19
CA GLY A 520 30.33 -19.57 -5.42
C GLY A 520 30.00 -18.21 -6.01
N VAL A 521 29.13 -18.24 -7.03
CA VAL A 521 28.64 -17.06 -7.75
C VAL A 521 27.52 -16.37 -6.99
N LEU A 522 27.72 -15.08 -6.68
CA LEU A 522 26.72 -14.24 -6.04
C LEU A 522 25.50 -14.04 -6.94
N TRP A 523 24.33 -13.80 -6.33
CA TRP A 523 23.18 -13.30 -7.06
C TRP A 523 23.42 -11.89 -7.54
N GLU A 524 22.99 -11.57 -8.76
CA GLU A 524 23.08 -10.24 -9.38
C GLU A 524 21.65 -9.70 -9.54
N ILE A 525 21.29 -8.69 -8.76
CA ILE A 525 19.92 -8.21 -8.55
C ILE A 525 19.82 -6.69 -8.53
N ASP A 526 18.57 -6.20 -8.56
CA ASP A 526 18.21 -4.77 -8.48
C ASP A 526 18.97 -3.88 -9.47
N PRO A 527 19.02 -4.22 -10.78
CA PRO A 527 19.70 -3.40 -11.77
C PRO A 527 18.98 -2.07 -11.97
N VAL A 528 19.72 -0.99 -12.19
CA VAL A 528 19.22 0.33 -12.62
C VAL A 528 20.13 0.91 -13.69
N GLU A 529 19.51 1.63 -14.63
CA GLU A 529 20.22 2.31 -15.71
C GLU A 529 20.88 3.60 -15.19
N VAL A 530 22.18 3.77 -15.48
CA VAL A 530 22.92 5.00 -15.16
C VAL A 530 22.87 5.95 -16.35
N VAL A 531 21.83 6.79 -16.36
CA VAL A 531 21.59 7.79 -17.39
C VAL A 531 20.98 9.04 -16.79
N ALA A 532 21.23 10.20 -17.41
CA ALA A 532 20.49 11.41 -17.08
C ALA A 532 19.04 11.26 -17.56
N ARG A 533 18.07 11.66 -16.73
CA ARG A 533 16.64 11.54 -17.00
C ARG A 533 15.95 12.88 -16.78
N THR A 534 14.92 13.15 -17.57
CA THR A 534 14.05 14.30 -17.36
C THR A 534 13.40 14.18 -15.99
N ARG A 535 13.50 15.27 -15.21
CA ARG A 535 12.85 15.38 -13.90
C ARG A 535 11.34 15.56 -14.11
N PRO A 536 10.50 14.66 -13.57
CA PRO A 536 9.05 14.81 -13.64
C PRO A 536 8.59 16.05 -12.88
N GLN A 537 7.41 16.57 -13.24
CA GLN A 537 6.81 17.68 -12.49
C GLN A 537 6.19 17.17 -11.20
N VAL A 538 6.20 17.98 -10.15
CA VAL A 538 5.44 17.68 -8.94
C VAL A 538 3.95 17.90 -9.24
N THR A 539 3.14 16.87 -9.01
CA THR A 539 1.69 16.93 -9.17
C THR A 539 1.03 17.39 -7.88
N THR A 540 -0.04 18.16 -8.01
CA THR A 540 -0.95 18.55 -6.93
C THR A 540 -2.37 18.44 -7.43
N THR A 541 -3.29 18.00 -6.57
CA THR A 541 -4.69 17.82 -6.96
C THR A 541 -5.56 18.93 -6.40
N PRO A 542 -6.15 19.79 -7.25
CA PRO A 542 -7.11 20.78 -6.79
C PRO A 542 -8.41 20.09 -6.36
N ILE A 543 -9.16 20.72 -5.46
CA ILE A 543 -10.55 20.29 -5.21
C ILE A 543 -11.37 20.44 -6.49
N ALA A 544 -12.27 19.49 -6.74
CA ALA A 544 -13.11 19.52 -7.94
C ALA A 544 -14.26 20.54 -7.82
N SER A 545 -14.86 20.91 -8.96
CA SER A 545 -15.87 21.98 -9.06
C SER A 545 -17.07 21.84 -8.10
N PRO A 546 -17.64 20.64 -7.86
CA PRO A 546 -18.74 20.49 -6.90
C PRO A 546 -18.34 20.95 -5.50
N GLU A 547 -17.18 20.53 -5.01
CA GLU A 547 -16.67 20.91 -3.69
C GLU A 547 -16.28 22.40 -3.66
N GLN A 548 -15.63 22.92 -4.70
CA GLN A 548 -15.32 24.36 -4.84
C GLN A 548 -16.58 25.21 -4.70
N SER A 549 -17.68 24.80 -5.34
CA SER A 549 -18.96 25.52 -5.26
C SER A 549 -19.52 25.58 -3.83
N VAL A 550 -19.31 24.51 -3.04
CA VAL A 550 -19.71 24.48 -1.64
C VAL A 550 -18.86 25.45 -0.81
N PHE A 551 -17.54 25.42 -0.95
CA PHE A 551 -16.63 26.37 -0.29
C PHE A 551 -16.99 27.83 -0.60
N ALA A 552 -17.24 28.15 -1.87
CA ALA A 552 -17.66 29.48 -2.29
C ALA A 552 -19.02 29.87 -1.69
N SER A 553 -20.02 28.97 -1.75
CA SER A 553 -21.37 29.24 -1.21
C SER A 553 -21.36 29.45 0.31
N GLU A 554 -20.46 28.76 1.00
CA GLU A 554 -20.28 28.86 2.44
C GLU A 554 -19.26 29.94 2.82
N GLN A 555 -18.72 30.69 1.86
CA GLN A 555 -17.75 31.76 2.09
C GLN A 555 -16.53 31.29 2.94
N VAL A 556 -16.10 30.04 2.75
CA VAL A 556 -14.93 29.48 3.42
C VAL A 556 -13.70 29.67 2.54
N ASN A 557 -12.68 30.35 3.07
CA ASN A 557 -11.38 30.44 2.40
C ASN A 557 -10.67 29.07 2.46
N GLU A 558 -10.49 28.43 1.31
CA GLU A 558 -9.86 27.10 1.22
C GLU A 558 -8.46 27.07 1.82
N ALA A 559 -7.63 28.09 1.58
CA ALA A 559 -6.26 28.12 2.09
C ALA A 559 -6.22 28.20 3.63
N ALA A 560 -7.06 29.03 4.24
CA ALA A 560 -7.20 29.11 5.69
C ALA A 560 -7.73 27.80 6.29
N PHE A 561 -8.69 27.16 5.61
CA PHE A 561 -9.22 25.87 6.02
C PHE A 561 -8.17 24.75 5.97
N ARG A 562 -7.39 24.67 4.88
CA ARG A 562 -6.26 23.73 4.78
C ARG A 562 -5.17 24.02 5.81
N ALA A 563 -4.91 25.28 6.13
CA ALA A 563 -3.98 25.66 7.19
C ALA A 563 -4.47 25.18 8.56
N TRP A 564 -5.77 25.33 8.85
CA TRP A 564 -6.39 24.79 10.06
C TRP A 564 -6.28 23.25 10.13
N LEU A 565 -6.58 22.55 9.03
CA LEU A 565 -6.41 21.10 8.95
C LEU A 565 -4.96 20.67 9.26
N LYS A 566 -3.97 21.33 8.65
CA LYS A 566 -2.54 21.07 8.90
C LYS A 566 -2.17 21.29 10.37
N ALA A 567 -2.59 22.41 10.95
CA ALA A 567 -2.31 22.76 12.34
C ALA A 567 -2.89 21.72 13.33
N ASN A 568 -3.99 21.06 12.96
CA ASN A 568 -4.65 20.05 13.78
C ASN A 568 -4.32 18.61 13.40
N GLN A 569 -3.37 18.37 12.47
CA GLN A 569 -3.05 17.03 11.95
C GLN A 569 -4.28 16.28 11.39
N LEU A 570 -5.14 17.03 10.69
CA LEU A 570 -6.36 16.52 10.08
C LEU A 570 -6.29 16.58 8.55
N ALA A 571 -7.10 15.73 7.94
CA ALA A 571 -7.52 15.81 6.56
C ALA A 571 -9.06 15.85 6.48
N LEU A 572 -9.59 16.08 5.30
CA LEU A 572 -11.02 16.02 5.00
C LEU A 572 -11.27 14.94 3.94
N ILE A 573 -12.16 14.00 4.23
CA ILE A 573 -12.72 13.07 3.24
C ILE A 573 -14.16 13.46 2.91
N VAL A 574 -14.50 13.45 1.64
CA VAL A 574 -15.83 13.75 1.11
C VAL A 574 -16.26 12.62 0.18
N THR A 575 -17.51 12.18 0.27
CA THR A 575 -18.13 11.32 -0.74
C THR A 575 -19.37 12.00 -1.26
N ARG A 576 -19.51 12.11 -2.59
CA ARG A 576 -20.64 12.81 -3.20
C ARG A 576 -21.95 12.03 -3.11
N ASN A 577 -21.90 10.71 -3.28
CA ASN A 577 -23.06 9.86 -3.09
C ASN A 577 -22.69 8.44 -2.61
N GLN A 578 -23.00 8.13 -1.37
CA GLN A 578 -22.79 6.82 -0.75
C GLN A 578 -23.70 5.72 -1.31
N THR A 579 -24.80 6.07 -2.00
CA THR A 579 -25.64 5.05 -2.65
C THR A 579 -25.07 4.62 -4.00
N ALA A 580 -24.14 5.38 -4.59
CA ALA A 580 -23.54 5.07 -5.88
C ALA A 580 -22.33 4.13 -5.72
N ARG A 581 -22.29 3.11 -6.58
CA ARG A 581 -21.20 2.13 -6.65
C ARG A 581 -20.83 1.86 -8.11
N ASP A 582 -19.60 1.44 -8.35
CA ASP A 582 -19.21 0.98 -9.67
C ASP A 582 -20.16 -0.12 -10.17
N ARG A 583 -20.45 -0.13 -11.47
CA ARG A 583 -21.38 -1.09 -12.08
C ARG A 583 -20.94 -2.54 -11.95
N ASP A 584 -19.64 -2.81 -11.79
CA ASP A 584 -19.11 -4.16 -11.63
C ASP A 584 -18.96 -4.60 -10.16
N ASP A 585 -19.19 -3.70 -9.22
CA ASP A 585 -19.12 -3.96 -7.79
C ASP A 585 -20.38 -4.71 -7.30
N LYS A 586 -20.41 -6.02 -7.60
CA LYS A 586 -21.53 -6.93 -7.34
C LYS A 586 -21.29 -7.86 -6.14
N GLN A 587 -20.11 -7.82 -5.53
CA GLN A 587 -19.75 -8.67 -4.39
C GLN A 587 -20.30 -8.13 -3.06
N GLN A 588 -20.75 -6.88 -3.01
CA GLN A 588 -21.34 -6.27 -1.82
C GLN A 588 -22.64 -5.54 -2.20
N PRO A 589 -23.53 -5.21 -1.23
CA PRO A 589 -24.79 -4.52 -1.50
C PRO A 589 -24.65 -3.28 -2.39
N TYR A 590 -25.33 -3.27 -3.53
CA TYR A 590 -25.33 -2.17 -4.50
C TYR A 590 -26.71 -1.55 -4.75
N ASN A 591 -27.77 -2.13 -4.19
CA ASN A 591 -29.09 -1.50 -4.12
C ASN A 591 -29.18 -0.77 -2.79
N LEU A 592 -28.84 0.52 -2.80
CA LEU A 592 -28.65 1.32 -1.59
C LEU A 592 -29.62 2.49 -1.56
N ARG A 593 -30.11 2.83 -0.37
CA ARG A 593 -30.94 4.01 -0.12
C ARG A 593 -30.60 4.66 1.20
N VAL A 594 -30.74 5.97 1.26
CA VAL A 594 -30.74 6.73 2.50
C VAL A 594 -32.19 6.88 2.96
N PRO A 595 -32.54 6.60 4.23
CA PRO A 595 -33.91 6.74 4.71
C PRO A 595 -34.45 8.16 4.46
N GLY A 596 -35.51 8.28 3.67
CA GLY A 596 -36.11 9.57 3.28
C GLY A 596 -35.26 10.42 2.34
N GLY A 597 -34.22 9.85 1.72
CA GLY A 597 -33.30 10.53 0.82
C GLY A 597 -33.15 9.84 -0.53
N VAL A 598 -31.99 10.03 -1.16
CA VAL A 598 -31.59 9.42 -2.43
C VAL A 598 -31.51 7.89 -2.34
N GLN A 599 -31.76 7.24 -3.48
CA GLN A 599 -31.49 5.82 -3.70
C GLN A 599 -30.79 5.61 -5.04
N THR A 600 -30.00 4.54 -5.13
CA THR A 600 -29.44 4.07 -6.41
C THR A 600 -29.56 2.56 -6.46
N LEU A 601 -30.22 2.07 -7.50
CA LEU A 601 -30.58 0.67 -7.67
C LEU A 601 -29.90 0.13 -8.93
N GLY A 602 -29.26 -1.03 -8.82
CA GLY A 602 -28.70 -1.77 -9.94
C GLY A 602 -29.51 -3.01 -10.35
N GLY A 603 -30.67 -3.24 -9.72
CA GLY A 603 -31.57 -4.36 -10.01
C GLY A 603 -32.77 -4.44 -9.05
N SER A 604 -33.56 -5.51 -9.14
CA SER A 604 -34.76 -5.76 -8.31
C SER A 604 -34.48 -6.51 -6.99
N GLY A 605 -33.21 -6.73 -6.66
CA GLY A 605 -32.78 -7.38 -5.42
C GLY A 605 -33.12 -6.59 -4.15
N ARG A 606 -32.72 -7.13 -2.99
CA ARG A 606 -32.91 -6.47 -1.70
C ARG A 606 -32.33 -5.06 -1.72
N ILE A 607 -33.06 -4.10 -1.15
CA ILE A 607 -32.62 -2.71 -0.99
C ILE A 607 -32.18 -2.48 0.46
N TYR A 608 -30.91 -2.11 0.63
CA TYR A 608 -30.29 -1.86 1.93
C TYR A 608 -30.35 -0.37 2.28
N GLU A 609 -30.74 -0.07 3.51
CA GLU A 609 -30.69 1.28 4.06
C GLU A 609 -29.28 1.58 4.56
N ILE A 610 -28.77 2.78 4.28
CA ILE A 610 -27.52 3.29 4.83
C ILE A 610 -27.76 4.66 5.48
N SER A 611 -27.22 4.87 6.68
CA SER A 611 -27.44 6.09 7.47
C SER A 611 -26.17 6.66 8.09
N HIS A 612 -25.17 5.83 8.34
CA HIS A 612 -23.91 6.30 8.92
C HIS A 612 -22.71 5.78 8.12
N TYR A 613 -21.75 6.68 7.93
CA TYR A 613 -20.45 6.39 7.37
C TYR A 613 -19.46 6.30 8.53
N GLN A 614 -19.10 5.07 8.89
CA GLN A 614 -18.19 4.79 9.99
C GLN A 614 -16.76 4.69 9.48
N ILE A 615 -15.86 5.46 10.07
CA ILE A 615 -14.44 5.48 9.73
C ILE A 615 -13.68 4.78 10.84
N LEU A 616 -12.80 3.86 10.46
CA LEU A 616 -11.90 3.16 11.34
C LEU A 616 -10.45 3.57 11.04
N GLN A 617 -9.62 3.49 12.06
CA GLN A 617 -8.22 3.86 12.03
C GLN A 617 -7.36 2.70 12.55
N ALA A 618 -6.16 2.54 11.98
CA ALA A 618 -5.23 1.49 12.36
C ALA A 618 -4.51 1.85 13.67
N ASN A 619 -4.89 1.21 14.78
CA ASN A 619 -4.27 1.40 16.08
C ASN A 619 -3.36 0.22 16.43
N MET A 620 -2.10 0.47 16.80
CA MET A 620 -1.13 -0.57 17.18
C MET A 620 -1.37 -1.07 18.63
N ILE A 621 -2.35 -1.94 18.81
CA ILE A 621 -2.82 -2.37 20.15
C ILE A 621 -2.82 -3.88 20.40
N ARG A 622 -2.74 -4.72 19.35
CA ARG A 622 -2.72 -6.18 19.50
C ARG A 622 -1.30 -6.66 19.77
N ALA A 623 -1.14 -7.42 20.84
CA ALA A 623 0.13 -8.00 21.26
C ALA A 623 -0.05 -9.51 21.54
N TYR A 624 1.07 -10.21 21.69
CA TYR A 624 1.11 -11.66 21.91
C TYR A 624 2.11 -11.98 23.02
N ASN A 625 1.88 -13.07 23.75
CA ASN A 625 2.75 -13.48 24.86
C ASN A 625 3.41 -14.86 24.67
N THR A 626 3.02 -15.63 23.64
CA THR A 626 3.68 -16.88 23.27
C THR A 626 4.39 -16.77 21.92
N GLY A 627 5.55 -17.43 21.80
CA GLY A 627 6.38 -17.41 20.59
C GLY A 627 7.34 -16.21 20.52
N SER A 628 8.62 -16.48 20.23
CA SER A 628 9.69 -15.47 20.34
C SER A 628 9.55 -14.30 19.36
N ILE A 629 8.99 -14.51 18.17
CA ILE A 629 8.76 -13.45 17.19
C ILE A 629 7.56 -12.57 17.57
N TYR A 630 6.55 -13.15 18.22
CA TYR A 630 5.30 -12.47 18.56
C TYR A 630 5.38 -11.70 19.90
N GLN A 631 6.36 -12.02 20.75
CA GLN A 631 6.60 -11.37 22.04
C GLN A 631 7.12 -9.93 21.94
N ARG A 632 7.39 -9.41 20.74
CA ARG A 632 7.83 -8.03 20.51
C ARG A 632 6.93 -7.34 19.50
N GLY A 633 6.67 -6.07 19.72
CA GLY A 633 5.90 -5.26 18.78
C GLY A 633 4.40 -5.35 18.97
N ARG A 634 3.65 -4.72 18.06
CA ARG A 634 2.18 -4.70 18.08
C ARG A 634 1.61 -4.76 16.66
N ARG A 635 0.52 -5.50 16.48
CA ARG A 635 -0.29 -5.56 15.25
C ARG A 635 -1.30 -4.40 15.24
N PRO A 636 -1.46 -3.68 14.12
CA PRO A 636 -2.56 -2.73 13.95
C PRO A 636 -3.93 -3.41 13.95
N ILE A 637 -4.87 -2.86 14.72
CA ILE A 637 -6.29 -3.26 14.74
C ILE A 637 -7.14 -2.09 14.28
N ALA A 638 -8.15 -2.36 13.46
CA ALA A 638 -9.15 -1.37 13.08
C ALA A 638 -9.98 -0.96 14.29
N GLN A 639 -9.86 0.31 14.68
CA GLN A 639 -10.61 0.91 15.78
C GLN A 639 -11.43 2.09 15.27
N PRO A 640 -12.62 2.36 15.83
CA PRO A 640 -13.34 3.59 15.51
C PRO A 640 -12.43 4.83 15.56
N MET A 641 -12.56 5.69 14.55
CA MET A 641 -11.89 6.98 14.53
C MET A 641 -12.28 7.83 15.76
N ALA A 642 -11.31 8.55 16.32
CA ALA A 642 -11.53 9.50 17.40
C ALA A 642 -11.11 10.92 16.95
N VAL A 643 -12.04 11.69 16.39
CA VAL A 643 -11.83 13.08 15.95
C VAL A 643 -12.94 13.96 16.51
N ALA A 644 -12.62 14.76 17.53
CA ALA A 644 -13.58 15.61 18.24
C ALA A 644 -14.10 16.80 17.42
N ALA A 645 -13.42 17.16 16.33
CA ALA A 645 -13.83 18.25 15.44
C ALA A 645 -15.02 17.90 14.53
N ASN A 646 -15.41 16.62 14.45
CA ASN A 646 -16.61 16.23 13.71
C ASN A 646 -17.88 16.55 14.50
N PRO A 647 -18.99 16.89 13.82
CA PRO A 647 -20.31 16.95 14.45
C PRO A 647 -20.66 15.65 15.16
N SER A 648 -21.34 15.76 16.32
CA SER A 648 -21.84 14.58 17.03
C SER A 648 -22.85 13.80 16.19
N ASN A 649 -22.72 12.47 16.17
CA ASN A 649 -23.65 11.54 15.52
C ASN A 649 -24.19 10.55 16.56
N ALA A 650 -24.92 11.04 17.56
CA ALA A 650 -25.34 10.25 18.73
C ALA A 650 -26.17 8.99 18.40
N GLY A 651 -26.85 8.95 17.26
CA GLY A 651 -27.61 7.78 16.81
C GLY A 651 -26.79 6.77 16.00
N GLY A 652 -25.55 7.08 15.65
CA GLY A 652 -24.69 6.20 14.86
C GLY A 652 -23.58 5.52 15.68
N PRO A 653 -22.88 4.55 15.08
CA PRO A 653 -21.77 3.87 15.74
C PRO A 653 -20.60 4.83 16.00
N ALA A 654 -19.74 4.49 16.96
CA ALA A 654 -18.55 5.28 17.27
C ALA A 654 -17.68 5.49 16.01
N GLY A 655 -17.08 6.68 15.87
CA GLY A 655 -16.25 7.03 14.71
C GLY A 655 -17.03 7.26 13.41
N SER A 656 -18.35 7.48 13.47
CA SER A 656 -19.17 7.71 12.29
C SER A 656 -19.69 9.14 12.14
N VAL A 657 -19.97 9.52 10.90
CA VAL A 657 -20.76 10.69 10.54
C VAL A 657 -22.06 10.27 9.86
N ARG A 658 -23.06 11.14 9.88
CA ARG A 658 -24.34 10.90 9.21
C ARG A 658 -24.17 10.99 7.68
N ILE A 659 -24.83 10.09 6.95
CA ILE A 659 -25.03 10.19 5.50
C ILE A 659 -26.19 11.17 5.26
N ALA A 660 -25.94 12.24 4.51
CA ALA A 660 -26.94 13.27 4.22
C ALA A 660 -28.04 12.74 3.28
N ALA A 661 -29.15 13.47 3.18
CA ALA A 661 -30.31 13.06 2.38
C ALA A 661 -30.01 12.99 0.87
N ASP A 662 -28.98 13.71 0.39
CA ASP A 662 -28.45 13.64 -0.97
C ASP A 662 -27.43 12.50 -1.17
N GLY A 663 -27.20 11.69 -0.13
CA GLY A 663 -26.27 10.57 -0.13
C GLY A 663 -24.85 10.96 0.21
N SER A 664 -24.56 12.25 0.38
CA SER A 664 -23.19 12.70 0.61
C SER A 664 -22.71 12.47 2.04
N THR A 665 -21.39 12.40 2.20
CA THR A 665 -20.71 12.45 3.50
C THR A 665 -19.53 13.40 3.45
N ALA A 666 -19.19 13.96 4.61
CA ALA A 666 -17.96 14.70 4.82
C ALA A 666 -17.50 14.48 6.26
N ALA A 667 -16.22 14.20 6.45
CA ALA A 667 -15.64 13.99 7.78
C ALA A 667 -14.22 14.53 7.87
N PHE A 668 -13.90 15.18 8.99
CA PHE A 668 -12.52 15.35 9.41
C PHE A 668 -11.94 14.01 9.84
N VAL A 669 -10.74 13.69 9.39
CA VAL A 669 -10.07 12.41 9.67
C VAL A 669 -8.65 12.64 10.14
N PRO A 670 -8.07 11.76 10.96
CA PRO A 670 -6.67 11.91 11.37
C PRO A 670 -5.76 11.73 10.15
N ALA A 671 -4.84 12.67 9.96
CA ALA A 671 -3.88 12.60 8.88
C ALA A 671 -2.69 11.69 9.24
N SER A 672 -1.95 11.27 8.21
CA SER A 672 -0.76 10.43 8.32
C SER A 672 -1.01 9.17 9.15
N ARG A 673 -2.21 8.60 9.03
CA ARG A 673 -2.64 7.32 9.62
C ARG A 673 -3.53 6.60 8.61
N ALA A 674 -3.31 5.30 8.51
CA ALA A 674 -4.12 4.38 7.73
C ALA A 674 -5.57 4.38 8.23
N LEU A 675 -6.50 4.61 7.30
CA LEU A 675 -7.94 4.65 7.50
C LEU A 675 -8.65 3.66 6.59
N THR A 676 -9.80 3.20 7.06
CA THR A 676 -10.74 2.38 6.29
C THR A 676 -12.15 2.73 6.76
N TRP A 677 -13.19 2.26 6.09
CA TRP A 677 -14.54 2.69 6.38
C TRP A 677 -15.62 1.68 6.00
N GLN A 678 -16.81 1.90 6.54
CA GLN A 678 -18.01 1.16 6.17
C GLN A 678 -19.26 2.04 6.24
N SER A 679 -20.22 1.72 5.38
CA SER A 679 -21.58 2.24 5.48
C SER A 679 -22.41 1.29 6.33
N THR A 680 -23.14 1.85 7.29
CA THR A 680 -24.00 1.13 8.23
C THR A 680 -25.43 1.61 8.11
N ASP A 681 -26.37 0.73 8.43
CA ASP A 681 -27.79 1.03 8.47
C ASP A 681 -28.16 1.91 9.69
N PRO A 682 -29.44 2.31 9.87
CA PRO A 682 -29.86 3.13 11.02
C PRO A 682 -29.60 2.50 12.40
N ALA A 683 -29.42 1.18 12.49
CA ALA A 683 -29.12 0.47 13.73
C ALA A 683 -27.60 0.26 13.92
N GLY A 684 -26.76 0.75 13.00
CA GLY A 684 -25.31 0.56 13.03
C GLY A 684 -24.84 -0.80 12.52
N VAL A 685 -25.71 -1.60 11.89
CA VAL A 685 -25.32 -2.87 11.27
C VAL A 685 -24.57 -2.58 9.96
N PRO A 686 -23.38 -3.16 9.73
CA PRO A 686 -22.63 -2.82 8.53
C PRO A 686 -23.16 -3.47 7.26
N VAL A 687 -23.20 -2.67 6.19
CA VAL A 687 -23.79 -3.01 4.89
C VAL A 687 -22.70 -3.12 3.80
N VAL A 688 -21.84 -2.11 3.69
CA VAL A 688 -20.76 -2.04 2.70
C VAL A 688 -19.45 -1.68 3.39
N ARG A 689 -18.36 -2.35 3.03
CA ARG A 689 -17.04 -2.17 3.65
C ARG A 689 -15.99 -1.85 2.60
N GLU A 690 -15.20 -0.81 2.85
CA GLU A 690 -13.90 -0.61 2.21
C GLU A 690 -12.94 -1.62 2.82
N ARG A 691 -12.25 -2.39 1.99
CA ARG A 691 -11.38 -3.47 2.48
C ARG A 691 -9.91 -3.18 2.23
N LEU A 692 -9.58 -1.92 1.99
CA LEU A 692 -8.23 -1.39 1.88
C LEU A 692 -7.97 -0.32 2.95
N TRP A 693 -6.69 -0.14 3.25
CA TRP A 693 -6.21 0.97 4.06
C TRP A 693 -5.79 2.14 3.16
N VAL A 694 -6.25 3.35 3.45
CA VAL A 694 -5.88 4.59 2.75
C VAL A 694 -5.36 5.62 3.74
N THR A 695 -4.28 6.31 3.39
CA THR A 695 -3.70 7.41 4.18
C THR A 695 -4.03 8.74 3.52
N LEU A 696 -4.46 9.72 4.32
CA LEU A 696 -4.60 11.11 3.89
C LEU A 696 -3.53 11.97 4.58
N GLN A 697 -3.08 13.02 3.90
CA GLN A 697 -2.07 13.95 4.40
C GLN A 697 -2.65 15.16 5.14
N PRO A 698 -1.89 15.80 6.05
CA PRO A 698 -2.36 17.00 6.73
C PRO A 698 -2.75 18.10 5.74
N GLY A 699 -3.99 18.59 5.84
CA GLY A 699 -4.53 19.60 4.91
C GLY A 699 -5.03 19.06 3.57
N GLU A 700 -5.02 17.74 3.36
CA GLU A 700 -5.63 17.11 2.20
C GLU A 700 -7.16 17.24 2.27
N ILE A 701 -7.78 17.49 1.12
CA ILE A 701 -9.22 17.44 0.92
C ILE A 701 -9.42 16.41 -0.19
N ARG A 702 -9.82 15.20 0.19
CA ARG A 702 -10.05 14.09 -0.73
C ARG A 702 -11.54 13.96 -1.03
N THR A 703 -11.87 13.75 -2.30
CA THR A 703 -13.24 13.52 -2.74
C THR A 703 -13.37 12.23 -3.53
N CYS A 704 -14.32 11.39 -3.13
CA CYS A 704 -14.77 10.22 -3.87
C CYS A 704 -16.14 10.51 -4.49
N THR A 705 -16.40 10.04 -5.71
CA THR A 705 -17.74 10.18 -6.33
C THR A 705 -18.76 9.25 -5.68
N GLY A 706 -18.33 8.05 -5.28
CA GLY A 706 -19.09 7.04 -4.52
C GLY A 706 -18.17 6.12 -3.70
N CYS A 707 -18.75 5.15 -2.97
CA CYS A 707 -18.03 4.33 -1.96
C CYS A 707 -16.95 3.40 -2.51
N HIS A 708 -16.93 3.18 -3.83
CA HIS A 708 -15.97 2.30 -4.51
C HIS A 708 -15.56 2.93 -5.85
N GLY A 709 -15.43 4.27 -5.88
CA GLY A 709 -15.01 5.09 -7.03
C GLY A 709 -15.56 4.60 -8.39
N GLU A 710 -16.67 5.17 -8.84
CA GLU A 710 -17.26 4.80 -10.13
C GLU A 710 -16.24 4.98 -11.25
N ASN A 711 -15.96 3.92 -12.03
CA ASN A 711 -15.07 4.01 -13.19
C ASN A 711 -15.70 4.89 -14.27
N VAL A 712 -16.61 4.32 -15.06
CA VAL A 712 -17.31 5.05 -16.13
C VAL A 712 -18.79 5.22 -15.79
N ARG A 713 -19.40 4.20 -15.19
CA ARG A 713 -20.83 4.15 -14.88
C ARG A 713 -21.05 3.51 -13.52
N ASN A 714 -22.09 3.95 -12.85
CA ASN A 714 -22.54 3.31 -11.63
C ASN A 714 -23.48 2.14 -11.90
N GLN A 715 -23.92 1.48 -10.83
CA GLN A 715 -24.80 0.32 -10.90
C GLN A 715 -26.15 0.58 -11.59
N ALA A 716 -26.61 1.84 -11.65
CA ALA A 716 -27.83 2.26 -12.34
C ALA A 716 -27.56 2.71 -13.79
N GLY A 717 -26.32 2.60 -14.28
CA GLY A 717 -25.92 3.06 -15.62
C GLY A 717 -25.73 4.57 -15.73
N ALA A 718 -25.75 5.31 -14.63
CA ALA A 718 -25.53 6.76 -14.61
C ALA A 718 -24.03 7.10 -14.56
N ALA A 719 -23.67 8.32 -14.96
CA ALA A 719 -22.32 8.86 -14.76
C ALA A 719 -22.07 9.19 -13.28
N PRO A 720 -20.79 9.34 -12.86
CA PRO A 720 -20.45 9.72 -11.50
C PRO A 720 -21.12 11.01 -11.04
N SER A 721 -21.50 11.07 -9.76
CA SER A 721 -22.20 12.23 -9.19
C SER A 721 -21.38 13.52 -9.29
N THR A 722 -22.04 14.59 -9.72
CA THR A 722 -21.51 15.97 -9.73
C THR A 722 -22.30 16.89 -8.80
N THR A 723 -23.23 16.33 -8.01
CA THR A 723 -24.04 17.08 -7.04
C THR A 723 -23.14 17.71 -5.97
N PRO A 724 -23.25 19.04 -5.71
CA PRO A 724 -22.55 19.69 -4.60
C PRO A 724 -22.91 19.05 -3.25
N PRO A 725 -21.96 18.46 -2.51
CA PRO A 725 -22.25 17.65 -1.31
C PRO A 725 -22.88 18.45 -0.17
N GLU A 726 -24.11 18.11 0.25
CA GLU A 726 -24.77 18.72 1.40
C GLU A 726 -24.01 18.43 2.71
N ALA A 727 -23.46 17.23 2.88
CA ALA A 727 -22.67 16.91 4.07
C ALA A 727 -21.43 17.80 4.21
N LEU A 728 -20.77 18.15 3.10
CA LEU A 728 -19.65 19.10 3.12
C LEU A 728 -20.13 20.50 3.55
N ARG A 729 -21.27 20.94 3.02
CA ARG A 729 -21.88 22.23 3.38
C ARG A 729 -22.13 22.31 4.89
N LEU A 730 -22.74 21.27 5.45
CA LEU A 730 -23.01 21.18 6.89
C LEU A 730 -21.72 21.15 7.73
N LEU A 731 -20.70 20.41 7.29
CA LEU A 731 -19.42 20.33 7.98
C LEU A 731 -18.67 21.69 7.97
N LEU A 732 -18.68 22.41 6.85
CA LEU A 732 -18.07 23.74 6.75
C LEU A 732 -18.79 24.76 7.64
N ARG A 733 -20.12 24.69 7.76
CA ARG A 733 -20.89 25.52 8.70
C ARG A 733 -20.51 25.21 10.15
N HIS A 734 -20.43 23.94 10.49
CA HIS A 734 -20.01 23.50 11.82
C HIS A 734 -18.59 24.01 12.16
N TRP A 735 -17.65 23.86 11.24
CA TRP A 735 -16.29 24.36 11.39
C TRP A 735 -16.24 25.88 11.63
N LYS A 736 -16.99 26.68 10.85
CA LYS A 736 -17.08 28.14 11.04
C LYS A 736 -17.60 28.51 12.44
N GLN A 737 -18.66 27.82 12.89
CA GLN A 737 -19.25 28.04 14.21
C GLN A 737 -18.26 27.77 15.35
N GLN A 738 -17.46 26.71 15.23
CA GLN A 738 -16.46 26.36 16.24
C GLN A 738 -15.22 27.27 16.24
N ASN A 739 -14.85 27.82 15.08
CA ASN A 739 -13.58 28.55 14.90
C ASN A 739 -13.75 30.08 14.78
N GLY A 740 -14.91 30.62 15.18
CA GLY A 740 -15.10 32.06 15.36
C GLY A 740 -15.28 32.89 14.09
N GLY A 741 -15.76 32.29 12.99
CA GLY A 741 -16.31 33.09 11.89
C GLY A 741 -17.57 33.82 12.39
N ASP A 742 -17.71 35.12 12.09
CA ASP A 742 -18.90 35.90 12.43
C ASP A 742 -20.17 35.08 12.18
N PRO A 743 -21.12 35.03 13.14
CA PRO A 743 -22.30 34.19 12.99
C PRO A 743 -23.02 34.56 11.70
N ILE A 744 -23.12 33.58 10.80
CA ILE A 744 -23.90 33.71 9.57
C ILE A 744 -25.34 34.00 10.01
N ARG A 745 -25.77 35.25 9.81
CA ARG A 745 -27.20 35.57 9.86
C ARG A 745 -27.86 34.79 8.73
N VAL A 746 -28.54 33.70 9.09
CA VAL A 746 -29.46 33.02 8.18
C VAL A 746 -30.58 34.01 7.90
N ASN A 747 -30.62 34.55 6.69
CA ASN A 747 -31.73 35.40 6.26
C ASN A 747 -32.94 34.48 6.04
N GLY A 748 -33.75 34.25 7.09
CA GLY A 748 -34.93 33.38 6.95
C GLY A 748 -35.69 32.96 8.21
N SER A 749 -35.16 33.08 9.44
CA SER A 749 -35.93 32.77 10.64
C SER A 749 -35.89 33.91 11.67
N GLN A 750 -36.99 34.65 11.72
CA GLN A 750 -37.28 35.58 12.81
C GLN A 750 -37.36 34.80 14.14
N PRO A 751 -36.66 35.21 15.21
CA PRO A 751 -37.00 34.74 16.54
C PRO A 751 -38.27 35.47 17.01
N LEU A 752 -39.36 34.71 17.18
CA LEU A 752 -40.45 35.12 18.05
C LEU A 752 -39.89 35.14 19.47
N ILE A 753 -39.59 36.33 19.99
CA ILE A 753 -39.89 36.83 21.34
C ILE A 753 -39.14 38.16 21.52
N ARG A 754 -39.91 39.21 21.80
CA ARG A 754 -39.43 40.56 22.12
C ARG A 754 -39.45 40.71 23.64
N THR A 755 -38.30 40.88 24.27
CA THR A 755 -38.21 41.36 25.66
C THR A 755 -37.70 42.80 25.65
N PRO A 756 -38.29 43.75 26.40
CA PRO A 756 -37.92 45.17 26.31
C PRO A 756 -36.57 45.48 26.99
N PRO A 757 -35.85 46.54 26.59
CA PRO A 757 -34.56 46.87 27.17
C PRO A 757 -34.71 47.51 28.56
N ALA A 758 -33.92 47.01 29.51
CA ALA A 758 -33.74 47.61 30.82
C ALA A 758 -32.94 48.92 30.72
N ALA A 759 -33.42 49.93 31.44
CA ALA A 759 -32.77 51.23 31.57
C ALA A 759 -31.46 51.12 32.39
N THR A 760 -30.49 51.90 31.96
CA THR A 760 -29.16 52.11 32.52
C THR A 760 -29.18 52.85 33.86
N THR A 761 -28.39 52.38 34.82
CA THR A 761 -27.83 53.20 35.91
C THR A 761 -26.36 52.83 36.13
N GLN A 762 -25.48 53.84 36.04
CA GLN A 762 -24.03 53.75 36.26
C GLN A 762 -23.66 53.47 37.72
N PRO A 763 -22.48 52.88 38.00
CA PRO A 763 -21.90 52.83 39.34
C PRO A 763 -20.89 53.96 39.58
N THR A 764 -20.97 54.58 40.77
CA THR A 764 -19.96 55.50 41.33
C THR A 764 -18.98 54.77 42.27
N ALA A 765 -17.78 55.33 42.32
CA ALA A 765 -16.52 54.78 42.83
C ALA A 765 -16.38 54.63 44.36
N GLY A 766 -15.38 53.83 44.79
CA GLY A 766 -14.69 54.05 46.07
C GLY A 766 -13.81 52.90 46.62
N ALA A 767 -12.50 52.96 46.32
CA ALA A 767 -11.34 52.80 47.25
C ALA A 767 -11.13 51.51 48.09
N ARG A 768 -9.93 50.98 48.42
CA ARG A 768 -8.48 51.24 48.19
C ARG A 768 -7.70 49.98 48.71
N VAL A 769 -6.62 49.56 48.01
CA VAL A 769 -5.22 49.19 48.45
C VAL A 769 -5.03 48.19 49.64
N ALA A 770 -4.58 46.91 49.52
CA ALA A 770 -3.26 46.25 49.21
C ALA A 770 -2.61 45.60 50.49
N PRO A 771 -1.47 44.85 50.47
CA PRO A 771 -1.06 43.62 49.75
C PRO A 771 -0.42 42.53 50.71
N ALA A 772 0.34 41.56 50.14
CA ALA A 772 1.30 40.57 50.74
C ALA A 772 0.76 39.13 50.99
N THR A 773 1.45 38.00 50.83
CA THR A 773 2.86 37.61 50.50
C THR A 773 2.92 36.09 50.25
N GLU A 774 4.06 35.65 49.71
CA GLU A 774 4.62 34.30 49.52
C GLU A 774 4.30 33.19 50.56
N GLY A 775 4.45 31.91 50.14
CA GLY A 775 5.06 30.89 51.00
C GLY A 775 4.41 29.49 51.06
N ALA A 776 5.01 28.55 50.32
CA ALA A 776 5.46 27.21 50.72
C ALA A 776 4.51 26.12 51.29
N ALA A 777 4.81 24.92 50.78
CA ALA A 777 4.96 23.63 51.48
C ALA A 777 3.80 22.61 51.53
N LEU A 778 4.15 21.45 50.95
CA LEU A 778 3.62 20.10 51.12
C LEU A 778 3.58 19.67 52.59
N THR A 779 2.54 18.90 52.97
CA THR A 779 2.66 17.82 53.97
C THR A 779 1.70 16.68 53.68
N ALA A 780 2.19 15.48 54.01
CA ALA A 780 1.60 14.16 53.86
C ALA A 780 0.70 13.73 55.03
N GLY A 781 0.05 12.57 54.84
CA GLY A 781 -0.74 11.81 55.82
C GLY A 781 -2.00 11.34 55.11
N TRP A 782 -2.18 10.06 54.80
CA TRP A 782 -2.47 9.02 55.77
C TRP A 782 -1.95 7.64 55.33
N LEU A 783 -1.41 6.90 56.31
CA LEU A 783 -0.86 5.54 56.26
C LEU A 783 -1.90 4.51 56.74
N GLU A 784 -1.76 3.29 56.20
CA GLU A 784 -1.87 1.98 56.87
C GLU A 784 -3.27 1.50 57.34
N ASN A 785 -3.68 0.22 57.23
CA ASN A 785 -3.00 -1.07 57.23
C ASN A 785 -3.91 -2.14 56.57
N VAL A 786 -3.37 -3.15 55.87
CA VAL A 786 -3.30 -4.58 56.30
C VAL A 786 -2.41 -5.34 55.29
N ARG A 787 -1.50 -6.14 55.88
CA ARG A 787 -0.36 -6.87 55.29
C ARG A 787 -0.72 -8.21 54.59
N PRO A 788 0.25 -8.83 53.89
CA PRO A 788 0.05 -9.87 52.88
C PRO A 788 0.26 -11.30 53.40
N HIS A 789 -0.20 -12.29 52.62
CA HIS A 789 0.28 -13.67 52.72
C HIS A 789 0.80 -14.17 51.37
N ARG A 790 2.05 -14.65 51.39
CA ARG A 790 2.67 -15.52 50.36
C ARG A 790 2.31 -16.98 50.63
N ALA A 791 2.24 -17.76 49.55
CA ALA A 791 3.03 -18.97 49.26
C ALA A 791 2.22 -20.17 48.71
N ASP A 792 2.84 -20.82 47.73
CA ASP A 792 2.72 -22.22 47.25
C ASP A 792 1.51 -22.66 46.40
N ARG A 793 1.68 -22.65 45.07
CA ARG A 793 1.92 -23.83 44.21
C ARG A 793 2.01 -23.46 42.73
#